data_AF-A0A9R0AVX8-F1
#
_entry.id   AF-A0A9R0AVX8-F1
#
_cell.length_a   1.000
_cell.length_b   1.000
_cell.length_c   1.000
_cell.angle_alpha   90.00
_cell.angle_beta   90.00
_cell.angle_gamma   90.00
#
_symmetry.space_group_name_H-M   'P 1'
#
loop_
_entity.id
_entity.type
_entity.pdbx_description
1 polymer ?
#
loop_
_entity_poly.entity_id
_entity_poly.type
_entity_poly.pdbx_seq_one_letter_code
_entity_poly.pdbx_strand_id
1 'polypeptide(L)'
;MDSVGVNVIETAALGRTFQLGMLYDCRKDALVPGITLWDKEQLQQSIRHHPQINTDFNITASDSIEEKYHLLNIDGNLKLNILSGLINVRGAAKYLSDTKKSFKQQRLTLHYHSTTKFEELTMNHLDSGNIAHYEVFDNDTATHVVTAVLYGANACFVFDREVASDEDRNTVEGEVKAAFDKLKGISVGAQIDLSLNDKQKTAVKKMSCTFYGDFQLPSNPTSFEDALRVFADLPKLLGENRELAVPLKVWLYPLDKLHSHAAKLQKDISIGLIKNVESVFENLSTIEMKCSDLLKDTPSLAFAGFCDKIMHMKQNCHIYKLSFMEKLGSLLPKIHGDIEKEMALIELLHDHEECPFRGRDLEKWMKGKEQESVIIKTLLRQLIDFGATVEENLDESLMDLEVENVISYTFTSFEWPDVLLSKQKAFLSPSTKGNNSEDAPDFKQKTGFTSDIKKNMKSNLKIFKKLIKSKTCKPAKFIVASKEIKNNPGSCIILYENGSGEATCFTPPLKPACPVTEQIIGHSVVLKVSPTCPATEELRLLYKIKEEKDWKSQSVLQSHDTVNLTDLSPDTEYEMKYTAVGKLNYTVDSDVIHLTVIDKKLIDATESVLEKLNLIETKCSKLMQENSAVTFSAIHGKIQDMMRYCQFYKQDLNNRIKSMIKSIQACEKDISALTDLLQAHGESPFNKSNLMKWITVKDEESNSVDKFLQQLCDSGAEVNNNLDTFLSDIKVKNLVCYTFSSLDLPDDLLSDQEHFLNPSIMRRNSEKKPYAVSQTWFTGSIREKMREHLEIFQKLMFLHGDVESVKFLVTSKEHTIHPGSCILLYENGSDEATCLSPPLKPACPVIEQISGHSVVLKVPSTCPATEELRLLYKMKEEKDWKSQSVLQSHDTVTLIDLSPDTEYEMKYTAVGKLNYTVDSDVIHLRVIDKKLIDATESVLRKTKLD
;
A
#
# COMPACT_ATOMS: atom_id res chain seq x y z
N MET A 1 -8.09 -0.99 -94.49
CA MET A 1 -8.74 0.31 -94.22
C MET A 1 -9.19 0.25 -92.77
N ASP A 2 -8.35 0.71 -91.86
CA ASP A 2 -8.70 0.88 -90.46
C ASP A 2 -9.38 2.24 -90.32
N SER A 3 -10.61 2.23 -89.80
CA SER A 3 -11.40 3.43 -89.58
C SER A 3 -10.76 4.30 -88.50
N VAL A 4 -10.11 5.37 -88.94
CA VAL A 4 -10.04 6.73 -88.35
C VAL A 4 -10.72 6.86 -86.96
N GLY A 5 -9.96 6.53 -85.91
CA GLY A 5 -10.10 7.09 -84.58
C GLY A 5 -8.89 8.01 -84.37
N VAL A 6 -9.13 9.31 -84.40
CA VAL A 6 -8.14 10.37 -84.59
C VAL A 6 -7.19 10.44 -83.39
N ASN A 7 -5.88 10.23 -83.58
CA ASN A 7 -4.80 10.42 -82.58
C ASN A 7 -4.58 11.90 -82.20
N VAL A 8 -5.63 12.70 -82.10
CA VAL A 8 -5.55 14.11 -81.68
C VAL A 8 -5.52 14.15 -80.16
N ILE A 9 -4.51 14.82 -79.61
CA ILE A 9 -4.38 15.04 -78.17
C ILE A 9 -5.09 16.33 -77.80
N GLU A 10 -5.92 16.27 -76.76
CA GLU A 10 -6.55 17.43 -76.17
C GLU A 10 -5.76 17.82 -74.90
N THR A 11 -5.36 19.09 -74.79
CA THR A 11 -4.57 19.56 -73.63
C THR A 11 -4.95 20.96 -73.19
N ALA A 12 -4.76 21.26 -71.90
CA ALA A 12 -5.05 22.58 -71.35
C ALA A 12 -3.94 23.59 -71.70
N ALA A 13 -4.33 24.81 -72.03
CA ALA A 13 -3.40 25.86 -72.42
C ALA A 13 -2.61 26.42 -71.22
N LEU A 14 -3.21 26.48 -70.03
CA LEU A 14 -2.57 26.88 -68.76
C LEU A 14 -1.91 28.27 -68.80
N GLY A 15 -2.52 29.20 -69.53
CA GLY A 15 -2.01 30.57 -69.72
C GLY A 15 -0.81 30.67 -70.68
N ARG A 16 -0.45 29.58 -71.37
CA ARG A 16 0.53 29.59 -72.46
C ARG A 16 -0.12 30.13 -73.74
N THR A 17 0.66 30.83 -74.55
CA THR A 17 0.18 31.54 -75.75
C THR A 17 0.10 30.58 -76.94
N PHE A 18 -0.98 29.83 -77.05
CA PHE A 18 -1.25 28.97 -78.21
C PHE A 18 -1.86 29.76 -79.38
N GLN A 19 -1.53 29.36 -80.60
CA GLN A 19 -2.12 29.84 -81.84
C GLN A 19 -2.30 28.66 -82.80
N LEU A 20 -3.26 28.74 -83.71
CA LEU A 20 -3.43 27.74 -84.77
C LEU A 20 -2.17 27.64 -85.63
N GLY A 21 -1.82 26.41 -86.01
CA GLY A 21 -0.63 26.13 -86.81
C GLY A 21 0.70 26.18 -86.05
N MET A 22 0.70 26.53 -84.76
CA MET A 22 1.90 26.40 -83.93
C MET A 22 2.30 24.93 -83.76
N LEU A 23 3.59 24.69 -83.79
CA LEU A 23 4.16 23.39 -83.51
C LEU A 23 4.31 23.16 -82.00
N TYR A 24 4.18 21.90 -81.59
CA TYR A 24 4.23 21.48 -80.19
C TYR A 24 5.01 20.18 -80.05
N ASP A 25 5.87 20.10 -79.03
CA ASP A 25 6.56 18.87 -78.65
C ASP A 25 5.91 18.26 -77.40
N CYS A 26 5.00 17.30 -77.59
CA CYS A 26 4.35 16.55 -76.50
C CYS A 26 5.34 15.78 -75.60
N ARG A 27 6.57 15.51 -76.05
CA ARG A 27 7.56 14.83 -75.20
C ARG A 27 7.97 15.71 -74.03
N LYS A 28 8.12 17.01 -74.27
CA LYS A 28 8.59 18.03 -73.31
C LYS A 28 7.47 18.94 -72.83
N ASP A 29 6.26 18.79 -73.37
CA ASP A 29 5.15 19.73 -73.23
C ASP A 29 5.51 21.19 -73.57
N ALA A 30 6.25 21.35 -74.67
CA ALA A 30 6.85 22.62 -75.09
C ALA A 30 6.25 23.16 -76.40
N LEU A 31 5.94 24.46 -76.40
CA LEU A 31 5.61 25.21 -77.61
C LEU A 31 6.88 25.48 -78.44
N VAL A 32 6.77 25.36 -79.76
CA VAL A 32 7.83 25.69 -80.71
C VAL A 32 7.43 26.94 -81.49
N PRO A 33 7.80 28.14 -81.01
CA PRO A 33 7.40 29.40 -81.65
C PRO A 33 8.23 29.68 -82.91
N GLY A 34 7.61 30.35 -83.88
CA GLY A 34 8.30 30.87 -85.07
C GLY A 34 8.56 29.87 -86.20
N ILE A 35 8.20 28.60 -86.02
CA ILE A 35 8.26 27.55 -87.06
C ILE A 35 6.82 27.11 -87.35
N THR A 36 6.44 27.09 -88.63
CA THR A 36 5.08 26.73 -89.08
C THR A 36 5.14 25.74 -90.25
N LEU A 37 4.08 24.95 -90.45
CA LEU A 37 3.94 24.08 -91.63
C LEU A 37 3.46 24.84 -92.88
N TRP A 38 2.78 25.96 -92.66
CA TRP A 38 2.11 26.75 -93.70
C TRP A 38 2.60 28.19 -93.68
N ASP A 39 2.53 28.82 -94.86
CA ASP A 39 2.64 30.28 -94.98
C ASP A 39 1.48 30.97 -94.26
N LYS A 40 1.71 32.21 -93.82
CA LYS A 40 0.72 32.98 -93.04
C LYS A 40 -0.60 33.15 -93.79
N GLU A 41 -0.54 33.44 -95.09
CA GLU A 41 -1.71 33.67 -95.94
C GLU A 41 -2.53 32.38 -96.11
N GLN A 42 -1.85 31.24 -96.31
CA GLN A 42 -2.49 29.92 -96.40
C GLN A 42 -3.18 29.55 -95.08
N LEU A 43 -2.49 29.75 -93.96
CA LEU A 43 -3.04 29.48 -92.63
C LEU A 43 -4.30 30.32 -92.37
N GLN A 44 -4.28 31.63 -92.66
CA GLN A 44 -5.42 32.52 -92.40
C GLN A 44 -6.67 32.18 -93.22
N GLN A 45 -6.51 31.74 -94.48
CA GLN A 45 -7.64 31.31 -95.32
C GLN A 45 -8.31 30.01 -94.82
N SER A 46 -7.61 29.27 -93.95
CA SER A 46 -8.00 27.94 -93.49
C SER A 46 -8.76 27.91 -92.18
N ILE A 47 -8.87 29.05 -91.48
CA ILE A 47 -9.43 29.15 -90.14
C ILE A 47 -10.95 29.25 -90.22
N ARG A 48 -11.64 28.35 -89.52
CA ARG A 48 -13.05 28.50 -89.17
C ARG A 48 -13.16 28.88 -87.71
N HIS A 49 -14.08 29.78 -87.41
CA HIS A 49 -14.44 30.11 -86.04
C HIS A 49 -15.94 29.97 -85.86
N HIS A 50 -16.37 29.48 -84.70
CA HIS A 50 -17.76 29.51 -84.30
C HIS A 50 -17.91 29.85 -82.82
N PRO A 51 -19.01 30.52 -82.42
CA PRO A 51 -19.28 30.79 -81.01
C PRO A 51 -19.40 29.49 -80.21
N GLN A 52 -18.76 29.44 -79.05
CA GLN A 52 -18.92 28.35 -78.08
C GLN A 52 -18.99 28.99 -76.69
N ILE A 53 -20.19 29.41 -76.33
CA ILE A 53 -20.44 30.28 -75.19
C ILE A 53 -20.98 29.42 -74.05
N ASN A 54 -20.17 29.23 -73.01
CA ASN A 54 -20.58 28.63 -71.75
C ASN A 54 -20.00 29.42 -70.59
N THR A 55 -20.71 29.49 -69.47
CA THR A 55 -20.19 30.03 -68.22
C THR A 55 -20.68 29.17 -67.08
N ASP A 56 -19.74 28.71 -66.26
CA ASP A 56 -19.96 27.83 -65.13
C ASP A 56 -19.00 28.20 -64.00
N PHE A 57 -19.33 27.78 -62.77
CA PHE A 57 -18.45 27.98 -61.63
C PHE A 57 -18.57 26.81 -60.66
N ASN A 58 -17.48 26.52 -59.98
CA ASN A 58 -17.37 25.45 -59.00
C ASN A 58 -16.84 26.01 -57.68
N ILE A 59 -17.25 25.39 -56.57
CA ILE A 59 -16.78 25.76 -55.24
C ILE A 59 -16.27 24.50 -54.56
N THR A 60 -15.04 24.53 -54.06
CA THR A 60 -14.45 23.44 -53.28
C THR A 60 -13.89 23.94 -51.96
N ALA A 61 -13.85 23.03 -50.99
CA ALA A 61 -13.15 23.22 -49.71
C ALA A 61 -11.86 22.38 -49.63
N SER A 62 -11.52 21.66 -50.71
CA SER A 62 -10.30 20.84 -50.79
C SER A 62 -9.19 21.61 -51.53
N ASP A 63 -7.95 21.43 -51.08
CA ASP A 63 -6.73 22.02 -51.66
C ASP A 63 -5.75 20.95 -52.17
N SER A 64 -6.18 19.67 -52.23
CA SER A 64 -5.33 18.56 -52.69
C SER A 64 -4.89 18.75 -54.14
N ILE A 65 -3.75 18.15 -54.51
CA ILE A 65 -3.29 18.13 -55.90
C ILE A 65 -4.39 17.56 -56.82
N GLU A 66 -5.04 16.46 -56.43
CA GLU A 66 -6.12 15.86 -57.22
C GLU A 66 -7.25 16.84 -57.54
N GLU A 67 -7.77 17.52 -56.51
CA GLU A 67 -8.89 18.45 -56.63
C GLU A 67 -8.52 19.68 -57.48
N LYS A 68 -7.32 20.24 -57.26
CA LYS A 68 -6.84 21.41 -58.01
C LYS A 68 -6.76 21.16 -59.49
N TYR A 69 -6.25 19.99 -59.86
CA TYR A 69 -6.07 19.61 -61.25
C TYR A 69 -7.43 19.28 -61.87
N HIS A 70 -8.32 18.60 -61.14
CA HIS A 70 -9.69 18.36 -61.58
C HIS A 70 -10.47 19.67 -61.85
N LEU A 71 -10.38 20.67 -60.95
CA LEU A 71 -11.03 21.98 -61.13
C LEU A 71 -10.63 22.70 -62.43
N LEU A 72 -9.37 22.54 -62.87
CA LEU A 72 -8.87 23.14 -64.10
C LEU A 72 -8.93 22.18 -65.31
N ASN A 73 -9.65 21.06 -65.19
CA ASN A 73 -9.78 20.02 -66.21
C ASN A 73 -8.42 19.49 -66.71
N ILE A 74 -7.51 19.18 -65.78
CA ILE A 74 -6.17 18.66 -66.04
C ILE A 74 -6.08 17.21 -65.55
N ASP A 75 -5.73 16.30 -66.45
CA ASP A 75 -5.52 14.89 -66.15
C ASP A 75 -4.28 14.32 -66.90
N GLY A 76 -4.04 13.01 -66.73
CA GLY A 76 -3.03 12.27 -67.49
C GLY A 76 -1.60 12.82 -67.40
N ASN A 77 -0.87 12.73 -68.51
CA ASN A 77 0.53 13.15 -68.60
C ASN A 77 0.73 14.65 -68.33
N LEU A 78 -0.28 15.48 -68.65
CA LEU A 78 -0.22 16.92 -68.39
C LEU A 78 -0.04 17.19 -66.89
N LYS A 79 -0.71 16.40 -66.03
CA LYS A 79 -0.51 16.48 -64.58
C LYS A 79 0.95 16.26 -64.19
N LEU A 80 1.57 15.20 -64.71
CA LEU A 80 2.97 14.87 -64.44
C LEU A 80 3.93 15.96 -64.92
N ASN A 81 3.68 16.53 -66.11
CA ASN A 81 4.54 17.56 -66.68
C ASN A 81 4.47 18.89 -65.91
N ILE A 82 3.35 19.19 -65.25
CA ILE A 82 3.27 20.31 -64.32
C ILE A 82 4.00 19.98 -63.01
N LEU A 83 3.76 18.80 -62.42
CA LEU A 83 4.41 18.37 -61.18
C LEU A 83 5.94 18.25 -61.30
N SER A 84 6.45 17.96 -62.49
CA SER A 84 7.87 17.87 -62.80
C SER A 84 8.54 19.22 -63.11
N GLY A 85 7.76 20.31 -63.16
CA GLY A 85 8.25 21.64 -63.49
C GLY A 85 8.57 21.87 -64.98
N LEU A 86 8.18 20.95 -65.88
CA LEU A 86 8.36 21.13 -67.33
C LEU A 86 7.47 22.24 -67.89
N ILE A 87 6.31 22.47 -67.28
CA ILE A 87 5.36 23.51 -67.68
C ILE A 87 5.38 24.68 -66.71
N ASN A 88 5.70 25.87 -67.23
CA ASN A 88 5.52 27.11 -66.50
C ASN A 88 4.10 27.68 -66.71
N VAL A 89 3.26 27.56 -65.70
CA VAL A 89 1.85 28.00 -65.73
C VAL A 89 1.71 29.52 -65.56
N ARG A 90 0.68 30.10 -66.20
CA ARG A 90 0.37 31.54 -66.15
C ARG A 90 -1.12 31.78 -65.92
N GLY A 91 -1.48 33.05 -65.66
CA GLY A 91 -2.88 33.44 -65.45
C GLY A 91 -3.53 32.68 -64.31
N ALA A 92 -4.74 32.18 -64.53
CA ALA A 92 -5.50 31.39 -63.55
C ALA A 92 -4.76 30.11 -63.10
N ALA A 93 -3.99 29.49 -63.99
CA ALA A 93 -3.31 28.21 -63.71
C ALA A 93 -2.20 28.35 -62.65
N LYS A 94 -1.75 29.57 -62.30
CA LYS A 94 -0.87 29.81 -61.14
C LYS A 94 -1.47 29.32 -59.82
N TYR A 95 -2.79 29.16 -59.74
CA TYR A 95 -3.48 28.52 -58.63
C TYR A 95 -2.90 27.13 -58.29
N LEU A 96 -2.44 26.36 -59.28
CA LEU A 96 -1.87 25.02 -59.06
C LEU A 96 -0.62 25.05 -58.17
N SER A 97 0.14 26.15 -58.20
CA SER A 97 1.35 26.33 -57.39
C SER A 97 1.07 26.93 -56.01
N ASP A 98 -0.15 27.44 -55.77
CA ASP A 98 -0.53 27.97 -54.46
C ASP A 98 -1.03 26.86 -53.55
N THR A 99 -0.17 26.34 -52.69
CA THR A 99 -0.53 25.33 -51.69
C THR A 99 -0.71 25.96 -50.32
N LYS A 100 -1.64 25.42 -49.53
CA LYS A 100 -1.74 25.74 -48.10
C LYS A 100 -0.37 25.68 -47.42
N LYS A 101 -0.15 26.59 -46.48
CA LYS A 101 1.11 26.69 -45.72
C LYS A 101 0.99 26.11 -44.30
N SER A 102 -0.22 25.72 -43.91
CA SER A 102 -0.60 25.32 -42.56
C SER A 102 -1.78 24.33 -42.61
N PHE A 103 -1.81 23.33 -41.72
CA PHE A 103 -2.99 22.47 -41.54
C PHE A 103 -4.11 23.20 -40.78
N LYS A 104 -3.76 24.18 -39.95
CA LYS A 104 -4.68 25.09 -39.26
C LYS A 104 -5.26 26.18 -40.17
N GLN A 105 -4.96 26.17 -41.45
CA GLN A 105 -5.59 27.05 -42.43
C GLN A 105 -6.84 26.36 -43.00
N GLN A 106 -7.97 27.05 -43.02
CA GLN A 106 -9.16 26.64 -43.79
C GLN A 106 -9.15 27.37 -45.12
N ARG A 107 -9.55 26.68 -46.19
CA ARG A 107 -9.52 27.21 -47.56
C ARG A 107 -10.80 26.89 -48.30
N LEU A 108 -11.35 27.88 -48.98
CA LEU A 108 -12.41 27.72 -49.98
C LEU A 108 -11.91 28.27 -51.31
N THR A 109 -12.15 27.57 -52.40
CA THR A 109 -11.84 28.07 -53.74
C THR A 109 -13.11 28.19 -54.55
N LEU A 110 -13.39 29.39 -55.05
CA LEU A 110 -14.40 29.64 -56.09
C LEU A 110 -13.68 29.70 -57.43
N HIS A 111 -13.96 28.72 -58.29
CA HIS A 111 -13.46 28.66 -59.66
C HIS A 111 -14.54 29.11 -60.62
N TYR A 112 -14.23 30.09 -61.46
CA TYR A 112 -15.03 30.57 -62.59
C TYR A 112 -14.42 30.02 -63.88
N HIS A 113 -15.27 29.47 -64.74
CA HIS A 113 -14.92 29.01 -66.07
C HIS A 113 -15.86 29.64 -67.09
N SER A 114 -15.32 30.23 -68.15
CA SER A 114 -16.14 30.65 -69.28
C SER A 114 -15.45 30.44 -70.61
N THR A 115 -16.19 29.88 -71.56
CA THR A 115 -15.79 29.70 -72.96
C THR A 115 -16.49 30.74 -73.84
N THR A 116 -15.83 31.09 -74.95
CA THR A 116 -16.25 32.19 -75.82
C THR A 116 -16.39 31.77 -77.27
N LYS A 117 -15.31 31.29 -77.87
CA LYS A 117 -15.23 30.90 -79.27
C LYS A 117 -14.32 29.68 -79.43
N PHE A 118 -14.58 28.92 -80.46
CA PHE A 118 -13.73 27.83 -80.90
C PHE A 118 -13.21 28.16 -82.30
N GLU A 119 -11.90 28.02 -82.50
CA GLU A 119 -11.24 28.23 -83.77
C GLU A 119 -10.56 26.92 -84.21
N GLU A 120 -10.73 26.52 -85.47
CA GLU A 120 -10.16 25.29 -86.01
C GLU A 120 -9.65 25.48 -87.45
N LEU A 121 -8.69 24.63 -87.84
CA LEU A 121 -8.22 24.52 -89.22
C LEU A 121 -9.12 23.59 -90.04
N THR A 122 -9.44 24.02 -91.25
CA THR A 122 -10.12 23.16 -92.22
C THR A 122 -9.21 22.01 -92.69
N MET A 123 -9.74 20.79 -92.70
CA MET A 123 -8.99 19.56 -93.02
C MET A 123 -8.32 19.56 -94.40
N ASN A 124 -8.81 20.37 -95.35
CA ASN A 124 -8.27 20.47 -96.70
C ASN A 124 -6.79 20.90 -96.77
N HIS A 125 -6.24 21.49 -95.70
CA HIS A 125 -4.86 21.99 -95.64
C HIS A 125 -3.87 21.03 -94.97
N LEU A 126 -4.37 19.92 -94.40
CA LEU A 126 -3.55 18.84 -93.86
C LEU A 126 -3.16 17.82 -94.95
N ASP A 127 -3.67 17.96 -96.18
CA ASP A 127 -3.20 17.19 -97.34
C ASP A 127 -1.75 17.55 -97.66
N SER A 128 -0.93 16.54 -97.97
CA SER A 128 0.50 16.69 -98.26
C SER A 128 0.78 17.72 -99.39
N GLY A 129 -0.12 17.88 -100.35
CA GLY A 129 0.04 18.90 -101.40
C GLY A 129 0.04 20.36 -100.93
N ASN A 130 -0.43 20.64 -99.71
CA ASN A 130 -0.71 21.99 -99.21
C ASN A 130 0.23 22.45 -98.07
N ILE A 131 1.29 21.69 -97.76
CA ILE A 131 2.30 22.03 -96.74
C ILE A 131 3.45 22.81 -97.39
N ALA A 132 3.77 24.00 -96.87
CA ALA A 132 4.79 24.89 -97.42
C ALA A 132 6.20 24.56 -96.93
N HIS A 133 6.35 24.13 -95.67
CA HIS A 133 7.63 23.91 -95.01
C HIS A 133 7.83 22.45 -94.61
N TYR A 134 8.29 21.62 -95.54
CA TYR A 134 8.49 20.19 -95.32
C TYR A 134 9.70 19.86 -94.44
N GLU A 135 10.72 20.71 -94.47
CA GLU A 135 11.93 20.61 -93.66
C GLU A 135 11.67 20.52 -92.15
N VAL A 136 10.50 20.99 -91.70
CA VAL A 136 10.05 20.89 -90.31
C VAL A 136 9.96 19.45 -89.83
N PHE A 137 9.58 18.51 -90.71
CA PHE A 137 9.42 17.10 -90.33
C PHE A 137 10.75 16.40 -90.03
N ASP A 138 11.85 16.87 -90.60
CA ASP A 138 13.17 16.24 -90.46
C ASP A 138 13.97 16.79 -89.25
N ASN A 139 13.52 17.88 -88.63
CA ASN A 139 14.28 18.59 -87.60
C ASN A 139 14.14 18.01 -86.17
N ASP A 140 13.29 16.99 -85.96
CA ASP A 140 12.96 16.38 -84.64
C ASP A 140 12.52 17.41 -83.56
N THR A 141 12.13 18.63 -83.96
CA THR A 141 11.83 19.74 -83.05
C THR A 141 10.43 19.71 -82.47
N ALA A 142 9.47 19.06 -83.15
CA ALA A 142 8.06 19.02 -82.75
C ALA A 142 7.44 17.68 -83.11
N THR A 143 6.41 17.28 -82.37
CA THR A 143 5.68 16.03 -82.59
C THR A 143 4.24 16.26 -83.08
N HIS A 144 3.68 17.44 -82.78
CA HIS A 144 2.30 17.79 -83.10
C HIS A 144 2.20 19.23 -83.64
N VAL A 145 1.08 19.54 -84.29
CA VAL A 145 0.67 20.89 -84.69
C VAL A 145 -0.70 21.21 -84.09
N VAL A 146 -0.90 22.46 -83.67
CA VAL A 146 -2.18 22.94 -83.13
C VAL A 146 -3.20 23.11 -84.26
N THR A 147 -4.27 22.34 -84.23
CA THR A 147 -5.33 22.37 -85.26
C THR A 147 -6.63 22.97 -84.78
N ALA A 148 -6.87 23.02 -83.47
CA ALA A 148 -7.99 23.76 -82.90
C ALA A 148 -7.65 24.38 -81.54
N VAL A 149 -8.33 25.48 -81.21
CA VAL A 149 -8.20 26.22 -79.95
C VAL A 149 -9.57 26.67 -79.46
N LEU A 150 -9.88 26.34 -78.21
CA LEU A 150 -11.03 26.87 -77.49
C LEU A 150 -10.58 28.05 -76.64
N TYR A 151 -11.18 29.22 -76.86
CA TYR A 151 -10.87 30.45 -76.14
C TYR A 151 -11.88 30.73 -75.05
N GLY A 152 -11.42 31.38 -73.99
CA GLY A 152 -12.22 31.78 -72.85
C GLY A 152 -11.38 32.41 -71.75
N ALA A 153 -11.82 32.30 -70.51
CA ALA A 153 -11.03 32.70 -69.34
C ALA A 153 -11.41 31.88 -68.12
N ASN A 154 -10.42 31.60 -67.27
CA ASN A 154 -10.61 31.08 -65.93
C ASN A 154 -10.32 32.16 -64.88
N ALA A 155 -10.92 31.99 -63.70
CA ALA A 155 -10.50 32.68 -62.49
C ALA A 155 -10.69 31.79 -61.26
N CYS A 156 -9.74 31.82 -60.33
CA CYS A 156 -9.78 31.16 -59.04
C CYS A 156 -9.68 32.23 -57.95
N PHE A 157 -10.70 32.31 -57.10
CA PHE A 157 -10.72 33.11 -55.88
C PHE A 157 -10.45 32.17 -54.72
N VAL A 158 -9.27 32.29 -54.13
CA VAL A 158 -8.82 31.46 -53.00
C VAL A 158 -9.07 32.22 -51.71
N PHE A 159 -10.01 31.74 -50.92
CA PHE A 159 -10.37 32.32 -49.63
C PHE A 159 -9.67 31.57 -48.52
N ASP A 160 -8.79 32.25 -47.79
CA ASP A 160 -8.02 31.69 -46.70
C ASP A 160 -8.43 32.25 -45.35
N ARG A 161 -8.64 31.31 -44.41
CA ARG A 161 -8.95 31.57 -43.00
C ARG A 161 -7.91 30.89 -42.13
N GLU A 162 -6.97 31.66 -41.62
CA GLU A 162 -5.99 31.17 -40.63
C GLU A 162 -6.69 30.95 -39.29
N VAL A 163 -6.49 29.80 -38.64
CA VAL A 163 -7.14 29.45 -37.38
C VAL A 163 -6.14 29.54 -36.24
N ALA A 164 -6.43 30.38 -35.24
CA ALA A 164 -5.61 30.43 -34.03
C ALA A 164 -5.81 29.18 -33.16
N SER A 165 -4.82 28.87 -32.31
CA SER A 165 -4.81 27.59 -31.57
C SER A 165 -5.85 27.50 -30.45
N ASP A 166 -6.42 28.63 -30.04
CA ASP A 166 -7.44 28.79 -29.00
C ASP A 166 -8.87 28.92 -29.57
N GLU A 167 -9.02 29.02 -30.89
CA GLU A 167 -10.33 29.09 -31.53
C GLU A 167 -11.04 27.72 -31.50
N ASP A 168 -12.34 27.74 -31.20
CA ASP A 168 -13.17 26.55 -31.18
C ASP A 168 -13.38 25.99 -32.59
N ARG A 169 -13.07 24.70 -32.75
CA ARG A 169 -13.12 24.01 -34.05
C ARG A 169 -14.53 24.03 -34.66
N ASN A 170 -15.58 23.83 -33.86
CA ASN A 170 -16.95 23.80 -34.37
C ASN A 170 -17.39 25.19 -34.86
N THR A 171 -16.94 26.24 -34.17
CA THR A 171 -17.18 27.63 -34.57
C THR A 171 -16.52 27.93 -35.91
N VAL A 172 -15.25 27.57 -36.08
CA VAL A 172 -14.52 27.75 -37.35
C VAL A 172 -15.16 26.94 -38.48
N GLU A 173 -15.51 25.67 -38.25
CA GLU A 173 -16.23 24.85 -39.24
C GLU A 173 -17.58 25.48 -39.62
N GLY A 174 -18.29 26.05 -38.64
CA GLY A 174 -19.53 26.80 -38.85
C GLY A 174 -19.36 28.09 -39.65
N GLU A 175 -18.27 28.83 -39.44
CA GLU A 175 -17.90 30.03 -40.22
C GLU A 175 -17.61 29.65 -41.68
N VAL A 176 -16.76 28.65 -41.91
CA VAL A 176 -16.42 28.16 -43.26
C VAL A 176 -17.66 27.66 -44.00
N LYS A 177 -18.53 26.91 -43.32
CA LYS A 177 -19.79 26.44 -43.90
C LYS A 177 -20.70 27.61 -44.29
N ALA A 178 -20.82 28.63 -43.45
CA ALA A 178 -21.65 29.80 -43.76
C ALA A 178 -21.14 30.58 -44.99
N ALA A 179 -19.81 30.72 -45.13
CA ALA A 179 -19.19 31.32 -46.32
C ALA A 179 -19.42 30.46 -47.57
N PHE A 180 -19.24 29.15 -47.47
CA PHE A 180 -19.49 28.20 -48.56
C PHE A 180 -20.96 28.23 -49.03
N ASP A 181 -21.92 28.23 -48.09
CA ASP A 181 -23.34 28.34 -48.40
C ASP A 181 -23.67 29.67 -49.10
N LYS A 182 -22.98 30.77 -48.71
CA LYS A 182 -23.13 32.06 -49.41
C LYS A 182 -22.61 31.98 -50.85
N LEU A 183 -21.46 31.36 -51.08
CA LEU A 183 -20.92 31.17 -52.43
C LEU A 183 -21.86 30.32 -53.30
N LYS A 184 -22.43 29.25 -52.74
CA LYS A 184 -23.40 28.39 -53.44
C LYS A 184 -24.67 29.12 -53.86
N GLY A 185 -25.08 30.14 -53.11
CA GLY A 185 -26.27 30.95 -53.41
C GLY A 185 -26.07 31.97 -54.54
N ILE A 186 -24.86 32.11 -55.08
CA ILE A 186 -24.57 33.06 -56.17
C ILE A 186 -25.11 32.47 -57.49
N SER A 187 -25.70 33.33 -58.33
CA SER A 187 -26.13 32.98 -59.69
C SER A 187 -25.35 33.81 -60.71
N VAL A 188 -24.91 33.17 -61.79
CA VAL A 188 -24.17 33.84 -62.89
C VAL A 188 -25.14 34.72 -63.68
N GLY A 189 -24.77 35.99 -63.92
CA GLY A 189 -25.53 36.92 -64.78
C GLY A 189 -26.75 37.58 -64.12
N ALA A 190 -27.06 37.26 -62.86
CA ALA A 190 -28.03 37.99 -62.04
C ALA A 190 -27.34 39.09 -61.23
N GLN A 191 -28.10 40.08 -60.74
CA GLN A 191 -27.59 41.02 -59.74
C GLN A 191 -27.23 40.21 -58.49
N ILE A 192 -25.93 40.01 -58.25
CA ILE A 192 -25.44 39.24 -57.11
C ILE A 192 -25.98 39.91 -55.84
N ASP A 193 -26.72 39.15 -55.05
CA ASP A 193 -27.11 39.60 -53.73
C ASP A 193 -25.86 39.70 -52.87
N LEU A 194 -25.32 40.91 -52.74
CA LEU A 194 -24.19 41.21 -51.87
C LEU A 194 -24.61 41.28 -50.40
N SER A 195 -25.90 41.14 -50.08
CA SER A 195 -26.35 41.14 -48.69
C SER A 195 -25.86 39.89 -47.96
N LEU A 196 -25.29 40.11 -46.78
CA LEU A 196 -24.81 39.08 -45.88
C LEU A 196 -25.67 39.16 -44.62
N ASN A 197 -26.15 38.00 -44.14
CA ASN A 197 -26.74 37.95 -42.80
C ASN A 197 -25.66 38.11 -41.72
N ASP A 198 -26.04 38.37 -40.47
CA ASP A 198 -25.07 38.70 -39.41
C ASP A 198 -24.07 37.56 -39.13
N LYS A 199 -24.52 36.30 -39.29
CA LYS A 199 -23.66 35.12 -39.17
C LYS A 199 -22.64 35.06 -40.30
N GLN A 200 -23.04 35.33 -41.54
CA GLN A 200 -22.17 35.37 -42.71
C GLN A 200 -21.17 36.53 -42.65
N LYS A 201 -21.62 37.73 -42.25
CA LYS A 201 -20.73 38.91 -42.06
C LYS A 201 -19.59 38.59 -41.11
N THR A 202 -19.91 37.94 -40.00
CA THR A 202 -18.91 37.56 -39.00
C THR A 202 -17.92 36.53 -39.56
N ALA A 203 -18.42 35.55 -40.32
CA ALA A 203 -17.61 34.49 -40.92
C ALA A 203 -16.64 35.02 -41.99
N VAL A 204 -17.11 35.86 -42.91
CA VAL A 204 -16.30 36.29 -44.06
C VAL A 204 -15.28 37.37 -43.72
N LYS A 205 -15.51 38.16 -42.64
CA LYS A 205 -14.60 39.23 -42.21
C LYS A 205 -13.19 38.73 -41.86
N LYS A 206 -13.06 37.46 -41.43
CA LYS A 206 -11.78 36.81 -41.11
C LYS A 206 -11.14 36.08 -42.30
N MET A 207 -11.77 36.13 -43.47
CA MET A 207 -11.26 35.51 -44.69
C MET A 207 -10.48 36.53 -45.52
N SER A 208 -9.30 36.13 -45.95
CA SER A 208 -8.54 36.84 -46.99
C SER A 208 -8.83 36.22 -48.34
N CYS A 209 -8.72 36.99 -49.43
CA CYS A 209 -8.84 36.49 -50.80
C CYS A 209 -7.51 36.65 -51.54
N THR A 210 -7.11 35.61 -52.26
CA THR A 210 -6.05 35.66 -53.27
C THR A 210 -6.64 35.31 -54.63
N PHE A 211 -6.40 36.15 -55.63
CA PHE A 211 -6.96 35.99 -56.97
C PHE A 211 -5.93 35.48 -57.98
N TYR A 212 -6.31 34.46 -58.73
CA TYR A 212 -5.59 33.95 -59.89
C TYR A 212 -6.54 33.93 -61.07
N GLY A 213 -6.34 34.75 -62.10
CA GLY A 213 -7.26 34.79 -63.23
C GLY A 213 -6.60 35.21 -64.53
N ASP A 214 -7.31 34.94 -65.62
CA ASP A 214 -6.91 35.32 -66.98
C ASP A 214 -7.44 36.73 -67.35
N PHE A 215 -7.86 37.51 -66.36
CA PHE A 215 -8.47 38.83 -66.52
C PHE A 215 -7.50 39.94 -66.12
N GLN A 216 -7.54 41.05 -66.84
CA GLN A 216 -6.86 42.27 -66.45
C GLN A 216 -7.75 43.06 -65.48
N LEU A 217 -7.38 43.08 -64.20
CA LEU A 217 -8.07 43.85 -63.17
C LEU A 217 -7.31 45.14 -62.84
N PRO A 218 -8.00 46.25 -62.51
CA PRO A 218 -7.36 47.44 -61.96
C PRO A 218 -6.66 47.17 -60.61
N SER A 219 -7.27 46.32 -59.79
CA SER A 219 -6.75 45.86 -58.50
C SER A 219 -7.28 44.46 -58.20
N ASN A 220 -6.43 43.58 -57.68
CA ASN A 220 -6.85 42.24 -57.27
C ASN A 220 -7.70 42.29 -55.99
N PRO A 221 -8.74 41.44 -55.86
CA PRO A 221 -9.55 41.38 -54.66
C PRO A 221 -8.75 40.78 -53.51
N THR A 222 -8.86 41.38 -52.32
CA THR A 222 -8.19 40.92 -51.09
C THR A 222 -9.16 40.49 -49.98
N SER A 223 -10.45 40.78 -50.13
CA SER A 223 -11.51 40.43 -49.19
C SER A 223 -12.61 39.60 -49.86
N PHE A 224 -13.47 38.98 -49.05
CA PHE A 224 -14.59 38.20 -49.56
C PHE A 224 -15.57 39.05 -50.38
N GLU A 225 -15.91 40.25 -49.90
CA GLU A 225 -16.81 41.16 -50.59
C GLU A 225 -16.22 41.70 -51.89
N ASP A 226 -14.91 42.03 -51.91
CA ASP A 226 -14.24 42.46 -53.15
C ASP A 226 -14.25 41.35 -54.19
N ALA A 227 -14.04 40.10 -53.77
CA ALA A 227 -14.10 38.94 -54.65
C ALA A 227 -15.49 38.78 -55.29
N LEU A 228 -16.57 38.96 -54.53
CA LEU A 228 -17.94 38.90 -55.07
C LEU A 228 -18.22 40.01 -56.08
N ARG A 229 -17.71 41.22 -55.86
CA ARG A 229 -17.84 42.32 -56.83
C ARG A 229 -17.09 42.01 -58.12
N VAL A 230 -15.84 41.56 -58.01
CA VAL A 230 -15.04 41.14 -59.18
C VAL A 230 -15.72 40.00 -59.92
N PHE A 231 -16.23 38.99 -59.21
CA PHE A 231 -16.96 37.86 -59.79
C PHE A 231 -18.18 38.31 -60.60
N ALA A 232 -18.93 39.32 -60.12
CA ALA A 232 -20.08 39.89 -60.85
C ALA A 232 -19.69 40.54 -62.18
N ASP A 233 -18.48 41.10 -62.25
CA ASP A 233 -18.00 41.84 -63.41
C ASP A 233 -17.20 40.96 -64.40
N LEU A 234 -16.74 39.77 -64.01
CA LEU A 234 -15.97 38.86 -64.88
C LEU A 234 -16.56 38.68 -66.29
N PRO A 235 -17.88 38.46 -66.49
CA PRO A 235 -18.43 38.32 -67.84
C PRO A 235 -18.24 39.55 -68.72
N LYS A 236 -18.22 40.76 -68.13
CA LYS A 236 -18.04 42.03 -68.84
C LYS A 236 -16.56 42.28 -69.20
N LEU A 237 -15.64 41.71 -68.42
CA LEU A 237 -14.20 41.90 -68.57
C LEU A 237 -13.59 41.13 -69.74
N LEU A 238 -14.37 40.31 -70.45
CA LEU A 238 -13.93 39.63 -71.68
C LEU A 238 -13.89 40.56 -72.90
N GLY A 239 -14.47 41.77 -72.81
CA GLY A 239 -14.65 42.69 -73.93
C GLY A 239 -16.01 42.51 -74.64
N GLU A 240 -16.46 43.54 -75.36
CA GLU A 240 -17.78 43.54 -76.02
C GLU A 240 -17.90 42.41 -77.07
N ASN A 241 -16.80 42.09 -77.74
CA ASN A 241 -16.70 41.00 -78.71
C ASN A 241 -15.90 39.80 -78.17
N ARG A 242 -15.66 39.76 -76.85
CA ARG A 242 -14.88 38.72 -76.16
C ARG A 242 -13.43 38.62 -76.66
N GLU A 243 -12.89 39.73 -77.13
CA GLU A 243 -11.56 39.84 -77.74
C GLU A 243 -10.41 39.62 -76.75
N LEU A 244 -10.67 39.72 -75.44
CA LEU A 244 -9.68 39.49 -74.38
C LEU A 244 -9.61 38.03 -73.92
N ALA A 245 -10.37 37.14 -74.55
CA ALA A 245 -10.35 35.70 -74.25
C ALA A 245 -8.98 35.08 -74.60
N VAL A 246 -8.48 34.23 -73.70
CA VAL A 246 -7.22 33.50 -73.85
C VAL A 246 -7.48 32.05 -74.28
N PRO A 247 -6.51 31.34 -74.86
CA PRO A 247 -6.62 29.90 -75.07
C PRO A 247 -6.85 29.18 -73.74
N LEU A 248 -7.86 28.32 -73.69
CA LEU A 248 -8.16 27.45 -72.54
C LEU A 248 -7.79 26.01 -72.82
N LYS A 249 -8.16 25.51 -74.00
CA LYS A 249 -7.97 24.12 -74.43
C LYS A 249 -7.53 24.08 -75.89
N VAL A 250 -6.67 23.14 -76.23
CA VAL A 250 -6.11 23.01 -77.58
C VAL A 250 -6.12 21.57 -78.05
N TRP A 251 -6.28 21.40 -79.36
CA TRP A 251 -6.25 20.12 -80.04
C TRP A 251 -4.97 20.04 -80.87
N LEU A 252 -4.19 19.01 -80.61
CA LEU A 252 -2.88 18.78 -81.19
C LEU A 252 -2.97 17.60 -82.15
N TYR A 253 -2.74 17.87 -83.43
CA TYR A 253 -2.71 16.85 -84.46
C TYR A 253 -1.28 16.32 -84.65
N PRO A 254 -1.06 15.00 -84.67
CA PRO A 254 0.26 14.41 -84.74
C PRO A 254 0.89 14.61 -86.12
N LEU A 255 2.13 15.11 -86.16
CA LEU A 255 2.86 15.38 -87.40
C LEU A 255 3.18 14.10 -88.18
N ASP A 256 3.29 12.97 -87.49
CA ASP A 256 3.63 11.69 -88.09
C ASP A 256 2.54 11.08 -88.98
N LYS A 257 1.33 11.62 -88.87
CA LYS A 257 0.20 11.35 -89.78
C LYS A 257 0.26 12.20 -91.04
N LEU A 258 0.95 13.34 -91.00
CA LEU A 258 1.20 14.20 -92.16
C LEU A 258 2.42 13.74 -92.94
N HIS A 259 3.49 13.34 -92.25
CA HIS A 259 4.72 12.84 -92.87
C HIS A 259 5.40 11.77 -92.01
N SER A 260 5.83 10.66 -92.63
CA SER A 260 6.34 9.49 -91.89
C SER A 260 7.66 9.72 -91.14
N HIS A 261 8.46 10.71 -91.55
CA HIS A 261 9.73 11.06 -90.93
C HIS A 261 9.58 11.96 -89.70
N ALA A 262 8.38 12.49 -89.45
CA ALA A 262 8.14 13.38 -88.32
C ALA A 262 8.36 12.67 -86.97
N ALA A 263 8.85 13.44 -85.99
CA ALA A 263 8.98 12.97 -84.62
C ALA A 263 7.62 12.56 -84.03
N LYS A 264 7.64 11.57 -83.14
CA LYS A 264 6.43 10.96 -82.57
C LYS A 264 6.46 11.00 -81.04
N LEU A 265 5.28 11.12 -80.44
CA LEU A 265 5.07 10.70 -79.05
C LEU A 265 4.95 9.17 -79.06
N GLN A 266 5.88 8.47 -78.41
CA GLN A 266 6.00 7.01 -78.52
C GLN A 266 5.31 6.27 -77.38
N LYS A 267 5.28 6.86 -76.17
CA LYS A 267 4.73 6.21 -74.97
C LYS A 267 3.99 7.20 -74.08
N ASP A 268 2.84 6.75 -73.58
CA ASP A 268 2.13 7.36 -72.46
C ASP A 268 2.53 6.71 -71.14
N ILE A 269 2.36 7.44 -70.04
CA ILE A 269 2.61 6.93 -68.69
C ILE A 269 1.31 6.40 -68.10
N SER A 270 1.39 5.24 -67.46
CA SER A 270 0.24 4.63 -66.82
C SER A 270 -0.32 5.47 -65.67
N ILE A 271 -1.65 5.55 -65.59
CA ILE A 271 -2.38 6.32 -64.56
C ILE A 271 -1.96 5.92 -63.14
N GLY A 272 -1.60 4.65 -62.93
CA GLY A 272 -1.11 4.16 -61.63
C GLY A 272 0.18 4.86 -61.19
N LEU A 273 1.14 5.06 -62.11
CA LEU A 273 2.38 5.78 -61.79
C LEU A 273 2.15 7.27 -61.60
N ILE A 274 1.22 7.88 -62.35
CA ILE A 274 0.80 9.27 -62.16
C ILE A 274 0.33 9.50 -60.72
N LYS A 275 -0.55 8.61 -60.23
CA LYS A 275 -1.05 8.67 -58.84
C LYS A 275 0.04 8.45 -57.80
N ASN A 276 1.01 7.58 -58.08
CA ASN A 276 2.14 7.35 -57.16
C ASN A 276 3.03 8.59 -57.05
N VAL A 277 3.36 9.24 -58.16
CA VAL A 277 4.11 10.51 -58.17
C VAL A 277 3.35 11.61 -57.42
N GLU A 278 2.05 11.75 -57.68
CA GLU A 278 1.18 12.69 -56.99
C GLU A 278 1.22 12.47 -55.46
N SER A 279 1.11 11.22 -55.01
CA SER A 279 1.20 10.84 -53.60
C SER A 279 2.53 11.27 -52.96
N VAL A 280 3.66 11.14 -53.66
CA VAL A 280 4.97 11.61 -53.16
C VAL A 280 4.95 13.11 -52.89
N PHE A 281 4.47 13.92 -53.86
CA PHE A 281 4.38 15.37 -53.70
C PHE A 281 3.41 15.79 -52.59
N GLU A 282 2.26 15.12 -52.49
CA GLU A 282 1.24 15.39 -51.47
C GLU A 282 1.75 15.07 -50.06
N ASN A 283 2.45 13.93 -49.89
CA ASN A 283 3.04 13.52 -48.63
C ASN A 283 4.11 14.51 -48.14
N LEU A 284 5.04 14.93 -49.02
CA LEU A 284 6.08 15.89 -48.68
C LEU A 284 5.47 17.25 -48.30
N SER A 285 4.50 17.73 -49.06
CA SER A 285 3.80 19.00 -48.79
C SER A 285 3.03 18.96 -47.48
N THR A 286 2.40 17.82 -47.18
CA THR A 286 1.73 17.58 -45.90
C THR A 286 2.70 17.69 -44.72
N ILE A 287 3.88 17.12 -44.83
CA ILE A 287 4.87 17.19 -43.73
C ILE A 287 5.38 18.62 -43.55
N GLU A 288 5.64 19.37 -44.64
CA GLU A 288 6.02 20.77 -44.58
C GLU A 288 4.96 21.66 -43.90
N MET A 289 3.68 21.45 -44.20
CA MET A 289 2.56 22.16 -43.56
C MET A 289 2.48 21.85 -42.07
N LYS A 290 2.58 20.57 -41.67
CA LYS A 290 2.55 20.19 -40.24
C LYS A 290 3.75 20.74 -39.48
N CYS A 291 4.94 20.73 -40.08
CA CYS A 291 6.12 21.36 -39.51
C CYS A 291 5.90 22.87 -39.31
N SER A 292 5.27 23.54 -40.28
CA SER A 292 4.96 24.97 -40.17
C SER A 292 4.02 25.28 -39.00
N ASP A 293 3.04 24.41 -38.73
CA ASP A 293 2.16 24.54 -37.57
C ASP A 293 2.87 24.29 -36.25
N LEU A 294 3.77 23.30 -36.23
CA LEU A 294 4.52 22.94 -35.03
C LEU A 294 5.60 23.98 -34.69
N LEU A 295 6.17 24.66 -35.67
CA LEU A 295 7.09 25.79 -35.46
C LEU A 295 6.43 26.98 -34.76
N LYS A 296 5.12 27.17 -34.96
CA LYS A 296 4.32 28.19 -34.27
C LYS A 296 3.86 27.75 -32.87
N ASP A 297 4.15 26.51 -32.46
CA ASP A 297 3.68 25.96 -31.18
C ASP A 297 4.56 26.41 -30.00
N THR A 298 3.98 26.44 -28.79
CA THR A 298 4.65 26.94 -27.57
C THR A 298 6.01 26.29 -27.32
N PRO A 299 6.21 24.97 -27.45
CA PRO A 299 7.53 24.36 -27.25
C PRO A 299 8.59 24.83 -28.26
N SER A 300 8.22 25.03 -29.52
CA SER A 300 9.14 25.55 -30.54
C SER A 300 9.50 27.01 -30.32
N LEU A 301 8.55 27.82 -29.83
CA LEU A 301 8.81 29.21 -29.46
C LEU A 301 9.66 29.33 -28.18
N ALA A 302 9.58 28.34 -27.29
CA ALA A 302 10.26 28.35 -26.00
C ALA A 302 11.67 27.76 -26.04
N PHE A 303 11.94 26.80 -26.93
CA PHE A 303 13.19 26.01 -26.90
C PHE A 303 13.81 25.85 -28.28
N ALA A 304 15.02 26.38 -28.48
CA ALA A 304 15.71 26.37 -29.76
C ALA A 304 15.95 24.95 -30.30
N GLY A 305 16.44 24.04 -29.45
CA GLY A 305 16.73 22.65 -29.85
C GLY A 305 15.50 21.88 -30.36
N PHE A 306 14.29 22.20 -29.84
CA PHE A 306 13.05 21.62 -30.37
C PHE A 306 12.67 22.26 -31.71
N CYS A 307 12.75 23.60 -31.80
CA CYS A 307 12.49 24.37 -33.01
C CYS A 307 13.35 23.91 -34.19
N ASP A 308 14.66 23.79 -33.98
CA ASP A 308 15.65 23.45 -35.00
C ASP A 308 15.37 22.09 -35.65
N LYS A 309 14.95 21.10 -34.86
CA LYS A 309 14.57 19.77 -35.39
C LYS A 309 13.39 19.86 -36.36
N ILE A 310 12.38 20.66 -36.02
CA ILE A 310 11.20 20.84 -36.89
C ILE A 310 11.58 21.65 -38.13
N MET A 311 12.42 22.67 -37.98
CA MET A 311 12.92 23.48 -39.10
C MET A 311 13.73 22.63 -40.08
N HIS A 312 14.65 21.78 -39.58
CA HIS A 312 15.43 20.87 -40.41
C HIS A 312 14.55 19.87 -41.18
N MET A 313 13.53 19.28 -40.54
CA MET A 313 12.60 18.38 -41.25
C MET A 313 11.92 19.11 -42.41
N LYS A 314 11.38 20.30 -42.15
CA LYS A 314 10.72 21.12 -43.17
C LYS A 314 11.64 21.44 -44.35
N GLN A 315 12.88 21.87 -44.06
CA GLN A 315 13.88 22.19 -45.08
C GLN A 315 14.30 20.95 -45.87
N ASN A 316 14.54 19.82 -45.21
CA ASN A 316 14.91 18.57 -45.85
C ASN A 316 13.82 18.08 -46.82
N CYS A 317 12.55 18.11 -46.40
CA CYS A 317 11.42 17.76 -47.25
C CYS A 317 11.34 18.68 -48.49
N HIS A 318 11.53 19.99 -48.30
CA HIS A 318 11.51 20.97 -49.39
C HIS A 318 12.62 20.72 -50.42
N ILE A 319 13.86 20.52 -49.96
CA ILE A 319 15.01 20.24 -50.82
C ILE A 319 14.80 18.91 -51.57
N TYR A 320 14.34 17.86 -50.88
CA TYR A 320 14.06 16.59 -51.52
C TYR A 320 12.94 16.69 -52.56
N LYS A 321 11.86 17.42 -52.27
CA LYS A 321 10.74 17.67 -53.20
C LYS A 321 11.24 18.32 -54.49
N LEU A 322 12.12 19.32 -54.40
CA LEU A 322 12.75 19.95 -55.57
C LEU A 322 13.65 18.96 -56.33
N SER A 323 14.48 18.18 -55.64
CA SER A 323 15.33 17.16 -56.29
C SER A 323 14.50 16.09 -57.00
N PHE A 324 13.39 15.65 -56.41
CA PHE A 324 12.48 14.69 -57.01
C PHE A 324 11.79 15.27 -58.25
N MET A 325 11.34 16.53 -58.18
CA MET A 325 10.80 17.29 -59.32
C MET A 325 11.81 17.37 -60.48
N GLU A 326 13.06 17.73 -60.22
CA GLU A 326 14.11 17.83 -61.26
C GLU A 326 14.40 16.47 -61.92
N LYS A 327 14.52 15.40 -61.12
CA LYS A 327 14.72 14.04 -61.65
C LYS A 327 13.56 13.64 -62.54
N LEU A 328 12.32 13.87 -62.10
CA LEU A 328 11.12 13.61 -62.88
C LEU A 328 11.13 14.41 -64.19
N GLY A 329 11.41 15.71 -64.15
CA GLY A 329 11.46 16.58 -65.33
C GLY A 329 12.52 16.16 -66.35
N SER A 330 13.64 15.59 -65.89
CA SER A 330 14.68 15.05 -66.78
C SER A 330 14.32 13.69 -67.40
N LEU A 331 13.43 12.94 -66.75
CA LEU A 331 13.09 11.57 -67.11
C LEU A 331 11.89 11.49 -68.06
N LEU A 332 10.84 12.28 -67.81
CA LEU A 332 9.60 12.25 -68.59
C LEU A 332 9.84 12.45 -70.10
N PRO A 333 10.66 13.42 -70.57
CA PRO A 333 10.90 13.59 -72.01
C PRO A 333 11.58 12.40 -72.66
N LYS A 334 12.45 11.68 -71.92
CA LYS A 334 13.15 10.49 -72.41
C LYS A 334 12.19 9.31 -72.55
N ILE A 335 11.25 9.16 -71.61
CA ILE A 335 10.23 8.11 -71.67
C ILE A 335 9.27 8.37 -72.85
N HIS A 336 8.77 9.59 -72.97
CA HIS A 336 7.86 9.99 -74.05
C HIS A 336 8.50 9.84 -75.45
N GLY A 337 9.82 10.03 -75.54
CA GLY A 337 10.61 9.85 -76.77
C GLY A 337 11.16 8.44 -77.02
N ASP A 338 10.80 7.44 -76.20
CA ASP A 338 11.30 6.05 -76.25
C ASP A 338 12.83 5.89 -76.09
N ILE A 339 13.50 6.88 -75.50
CA ILE A 339 14.91 6.80 -75.12
C ILE A 339 15.06 5.95 -73.84
N GLU A 340 14.13 6.12 -72.90
CA GLU A 340 14.05 5.36 -71.66
C GLU A 340 12.72 4.61 -71.57
N LYS A 341 12.70 3.48 -70.84
CA LYS A 341 11.45 2.76 -70.58
C LYS A 341 10.73 3.33 -69.36
N GLU A 342 9.42 3.14 -69.29
CA GLU A 342 8.60 3.48 -68.11
C GLU A 342 9.13 2.84 -66.81
N MET A 343 9.88 1.73 -66.92
CA MET A 343 10.62 1.10 -65.82
C MET A 343 11.55 2.07 -65.06
N ALA A 344 12.15 3.06 -65.73
CA ALA A 344 12.98 4.05 -65.06
C ALA A 344 12.18 4.95 -64.10
N LEU A 345 10.89 5.21 -64.37
CA LEU A 345 10.01 5.92 -63.44
C LEU A 345 9.60 5.02 -62.26
N ILE A 346 9.42 3.72 -62.50
CA ILE A 346 9.18 2.73 -61.44
C ILE A 346 10.40 2.66 -60.51
N GLU A 347 11.61 2.66 -61.06
CA GLU A 347 12.86 2.70 -60.29
C GLU A 347 12.98 3.99 -59.46
N LEU A 348 12.65 5.16 -60.03
CA LEU A 348 12.64 6.42 -59.26
C LEU A 348 11.66 6.40 -58.07
N LEU A 349 10.48 5.80 -58.25
CA LEU A 349 9.51 5.62 -57.17
C LEU A 349 9.96 4.56 -56.14
N HIS A 350 10.64 3.50 -56.59
CA HIS A 350 11.24 2.51 -55.70
C HIS A 350 12.36 3.13 -54.84
N ASP A 351 13.22 3.93 -55.46
CA ASP A 351 14.26 4.70 -54.76
C ASP A 351 13.66 5.63 -53.70
N HIS A 352 12.49 6.24 -53.97
CA HIS A 352 11.76 7.02 -52.97
C HIS A 352 11.33 6.17 -51.77
N GLU A 353 10.80 4.97 -51.99
CA GLU A 353 10.34 4.08 -50.91
C GLU A 353 11.48 3.51 -50.06
N GLU A 354 12.69 3.43 -50.60
CA GLU A 354 13.89 2.97 -49.87
C GLU A 354 14.65 4.12 -49.17
N CYS A 355 14.42 5.37 -49.57
CA CYS A 355 15.12 6.53 -49.02
C CYS A 355 14.49 7.04 -47.70
N PRO A 356 15.17 7.93 -46.94
CA PRO A 356 14.69 8.45 -45.66
C PRO A 356 13.56 9.50 -45.80
N PHE A 357 12.97 9.63 -46.98
CA PHE A 357 11.83 10.52 -47.28
C PHE A 357 10.53 9.75 -47.59
N ARG A 358 10.51 8.42 -47.47
CA ARG A 358 9.29 7.63 -47.68
C ARG A 358 8.17 8.06 -46.72
N GLY A 359 6.94 8.09 -47.23
CA GLY A 359 5.79 8.68 -46.52
C GLY A 359 5.57 8.13 -45.11
N ARG A 360 5.68 6.80 -44.92
CA ARG A 360 5.45 6.16 -43.61
C ARG A 360 6.41 6.65 -42.51
N ASP A 361 7.68 6.88 -42.84
CA ASP A 361 8.68 7.31 -41.84
C ASP A 361 8.49 8.78 -41.48
N LEU A 362 8.18 9.62 -42.47
CA LEU A 362 7.87 11.03 -42.25
C LEU A 362 6.61 11.19 -41.37
N GLU A 363 5.54 10.45 -41.68
CA GLU A 363 4.30 10.49 -40.89
C GLU A 363 4.54 10.03 -39.45
N LYS A 364 5.26 8.92 -39.28
CA LYS A 364 5.61 8.39 -37.95
C LYS A 364 6.42 9.39 -37.14
N TRP A 365 7.42 10.01 -37.76
CA TRP A 365 8.24 11.03 -37.10
C TRP A 365 7.40 12.25 -36.70
N MET A 366 6.58 12.76 -37.62
CA MET A 366 5.73 13.92 -37.39
C MET A 366 4.74 13.69 -36.25
N LYS A 367 4.07 12.53 -36.24
CA LYS A 367 3.17 12.13 -35.16
C LYS A 367 3.89 12.03 -33.80
N GLY A 368 5.12 11.52 -33.80
CA GLY A 368 5.97 11.51 -32.61
C GLY A 368 6.24 12.91 -32.06
N LYS A 369 6.56 13.85 -32.96
CA LYS A 369 6.84 15.25 -32.60
C LYS A 369 5.60 16.02 -32.13
N GLU A 370 4.44 15.79 -32.76
CA GLU A 370 3.17 16.34 -32.27
C GLU A 370 2.87 15.87 -30.83
N GLN A 371 3.11 14.58 -30.54
CA GLN A 371 2.92 14.03 -29.19
C GLN A 371 3.92 14.58 -28.17
N GLU A 372 5.20 14.71 -28.54
CA GLU A 372 6.21 15.37 -27.71
C GLU A 372 5.78 16.80 -27.38
N SER A 373 5.32 17.56 -28.38
CA SER A 373 4.87 18.94 -28.19
C SER A 373 3.73 19.07 -27.18
N VAL A 374 2.73 18.20 -27.27
CA VAL A 374 1.59 18.18 -26.31
C VAL A 374 2.07 17.93 -24.88
N ILE A 375 3.01 17.00 -24.70
CA ILE A 375 3.58 16.68 -23.38
C ILE A 375 4.36 17.88 -22.83
N ILE A 376 5.23 18.47 -23.65
CA ILE A 376 6.06 19.62 -23.25
C ILE A 376 5.18 20.80 -22.89
N LYS A 377 4.19 21.14 -23.73
CA LYS A 377 3.21 22.19 -23.46
C LYS A 377 2.48 21.97 -22.13
N THR A 378 2.07 20.73 -21.84
CA THR A 378 1.39 20.38 -20.60
C THR A 378 2.28 20.55 -19.37
N LEU A 379 3.56 20.18 -19.47
CA LEU A 379 4.54 20.35 -18.40
C LEU A 379 4.89 21.83 -18.21
N LEU A 380 5.15 22.55 -19.30
CA LEU A 380 5.51 23.97 -19.30
C LEU A 380 4.42 24.81 -18.63
N ARG A 381 3.14 24.60 -19.01
CA ARG A 381 2.00 25.25 -18.34
C ARG A 381 2.04 25.03 -16.84
N GLN A 382 2.23 23.78 -16.40
CA GLN A 382 2.28 23.45 -14.98
C GLN A 382 3.50 23.99 -14.24
N LEU A 383 4.62 24.26 -14.92
CA LEU A 383 5.79 24.87 -14.32
C LEU A 383 5.56 26.37 -14.14
N ILE A 384 5.02 27.03 -15.17
CA ILE A 384 4.69 28.46 -15.18
C ILE A 384 3.59 28.77 -14.16
N ASP A 385 2.52 27.97 -14.10
CA ASP A 385 1.42 28.13 -13.13
C ASP A 385 1.91 28.09 -11.67
N PHE A 386 3.06 27.46 -11.41
CA PHE A 386 3.67 27.37 -10.09
C PHE A 386 4.70 28.49 -9.82
N GLY A 387 4.96 29.37 -10.79
CA GLY A 387 5.82 30.54 -10.64
C GLY A 387 7.22 30.40 -11.24
N ALA A 388 7.48 29.39 -12.08
CA ALA A 388 8.73 29.32 -12.83
C ALA A 388 8.67 30.16 -14.12
N THR A 389 9.81 30.72 -14.53
CA THR A 389 9.94 31.47 -15.79
C THR A 389 10.71 30.66 -16.84
N VAL A 390 10.39 30.82 -18.12
CA VAL A 390 11.14 30.17 -19.21
C VAL A 390 12.36 31.02 -19.52
N GLU A 391 13.55 30.43 -19.47
CA GLU A 391 14.81 31.14 -19.67
C GLU A 391 15.85 30.18 -20.28
N GLU A 392 16.14 30.33 -21.58
CA GLU A 392 17.19 29.53 -22.24
C GLU A 392 18.60 30.11 -22.02
N ASN A 393 18.72 31.42 -21.84
CA ASN A 393 20.00 32.05 -21.50
C ASN A 393 20.13 32.22 -19.99
N LEU A 394 20.84 31.30 -19.34
CA LEU A 394 21.04 31.33 -17.88
C LEU A 394 21.94 32.47 -17.37
N ASP A 395 22.68 33.16 -18.25
CA ASP A 395 23.62 34.20 -17.81
C ASP A 395 22.90 35.35 -17.10
N GLU A 396 21.68 35.69 -17.52
CA GLU A 396 20.88 36.73 -16.88
C GLU A 396 20.51 36.37 -15.44
N SER A 397 20.04 35.14 -15.20
CA SER A 397 19.76 34.62 -13.86
C SER A 397 20.99 34.47 -12.96
N LEU A 398 22.13 34.04 -13.52
CA LEU A 398 23.34 33.78 -12.73
C LEU A 398 24.06 35.07 -12.31
N MET A 399 23.84 36.17 -13.03
CA MET A 399 24.44 37.47 -12.74
C MET A 399 23.59 38.34 -11.79
N ASP A 400 22.38 37.88 -11.42
CA ASP A 400 21.49 38.56 -10.50
C ASP A 400 21.98 38.41 -9.04
N LEU A 401 22.48 39.50 -8.46
CA LEU A 401 23.03 39.53 -7.09
C LEU A 401 21.97 39.32 -6.00
N GLU A 402 20.68 39.43 -6.32
CA GLU A 402 19.59 39.15 -5.38
C GLU A 402 19.21 37.65 -5.32
N VAL A 403 19.79 36.83 -6.22
CA VAL A 403 19.50 35.40 -6.36
C VAL A 403 20.69 34.57 -5.87
N GLU A 404 20.53 33.86 -4.74
CA GLU A 404 21.58 32.99 -4.22
C GLU A 404 21.60 31.63 -4.93
N ASN A 405 20.42 31.08 -5.26
CA ASN A 405 20.29 29.78 -5.89
C ASN A 405 19.41 29.84 -7.14
N VAL A 406 19.85 29.24 -8.25
CA VAL A 406 19.00 29.04 -9.45
C VAL A 406 18.63 27.57 -9.56
N ILE A 407 17.33 27.28 -9.60
CA ILE A 407 16.79 25.93 -9.71
C ILE A 407 16.07 25.81 -11.05
N SER A 408 16.67 25.06 -11.98
CA SER A 408 16.14 24.88 -13.33
C SER A 408 15.46 23.53 -13.49
N TYR A 409 14.21 23.52 -13.93
CA TYR A 409 13.65 22.33 -14.57
C TYR A 409 14.16 22.30 -16.01
N THR A 410 15.16 21.48 -16.27
CA THR A 410 15.83 21.44 -17.57
C THR A 410 15.35 20.26 -18.41
N PHE A 411 14.86 20.52 -19.61
CA PHE A 411 14.63 19.49 -20.62
C PHE A 411 15.95 19.06 -21.26
N THR A 412 16.26 17.77 -21.19
CA THR A 412 17.61 17.26 -21.45
C THR A 412 17.83 16.61 -22.80
N SER A 413 16.73 16.44 -23.56
CA SER A 413 16.71 15.62 -24.78
C SER A 413 16.39 16.39 -26.06
N PHE A 414 16.17 17.71 -25.98
CA PHE A 414 15.83 18.51 -27.16
C PHE A 414 16.98 18.62 -28.15
N GLU A 415 18.23 18.62 -27.68
CA GLU A 415 19.43 18.73 -28.53
C GLU A 415 19.96 17.37 -29.00
N TRP A 416 19.39 16.26 -28.53
CA TRP A 416 19.87 14.92 -28.91
C TRP A 416 19.78 14.69 -30.43
N PRO A 417 20.78 14.04 -31.06
CA PRO A 417 20.72 13.71 -32.47
C PRO A 417 19.42 12.98 -32.84
N ASP A 418 18.79 13.39 -33.94
CA ASP A 418 17.61 12.69 -34.47
C ASP A 418 18.04 11.74 -35.59
N VAL A 419 17.70 10.45 -35.41
CA VAL A 419 18.09 9.37 -36.33
C VAL A 419 17.58 9.62 -37.74
N LEU A 420 16.34 10.08 -37.91
CA LEU A 420 15.76 10.28 -39.24
C LEU A 420 16.38 11.51 -39.90
N LEU A 421 16.50 12.63 -39.17
CA LEU A 421 17.12 13.84 -39.69
C LEU A 421 18.58 13.61 -40.10
N SER A 422 19.32 12.79 -39.34
CA SER A 422 20.70 12.44 -39.66
C SER A 422 20.79 11.64 -40.97
N LYS A 423 19.91 10.65 -41.16
CA LYS A 423 19.80 9.89 -42.42
C LYS A 423 19.44 10.78 -43.61
N GLN A 424 18.48 11.69 -43.44
CA GLN A 424 18.08 12.65 -44.47
C GLN A 424 19.22 13.58 -44.86
N LYS A 425 19.95 14.13 -43.88
CA LYS A 425 21.11 14.99 -44.13
C LYS A 425 22.21 14.25 -44.90
N ALA A 426 22.50 13.00 -44.52
CA ALA A 426 23.46 12.16 -45.23
C ALA A 426 23.02 11.86 -46.68
N PHE A 427 21.72 11.62 -46.90
CA PHE A 427 21.15 11.36 -48.22
C PHE A 427 21.17 12.60 -49.14
N LEU A 428 20.90 13.79 -48.60
CA LEU A 428 20.91 15.04 -49.36
C LEU A 428 22.33 15.57 -49.64
N SER A 429 23.36 15.05 -48.97
CA SER A 429 24.74 15.52 -49.12
C SER A 429 25.40 14.96 -50.41
N PRO A 430 25.95 15.80 -51.30
CA PRO A 430 26.48 15.37 -52.60
C PRO A 430 27.70 14.42 -52.57
N SER A 431 28.35 14.19 -51.42
CA SER A 431 29.70 13.58 -51.36
C SER A 431 29.81 12.18 -50.74
N THR A 432 28.72 11.44 -50.55
CA THR A 432 28.77 10.12 -49.87
C THR A 432 28.42 8.93 -50.78
N LYS A 433 28.75 9.01 -52.08
CA LYS A 433 28.91 7.80 -52.89
C LYS A 433 30.35 7.31 -52.74
N GLY A 434 30.65 6.57 -51.66
CA GLY A 434 31.93 5.86 -51.60
C GLY A 434 32.48 5.43 -50.24
N ASN A 435 31.98 5.91 -49.10
CA ASN A 435 32.47 5.44 -47.81
C ASN A 435 31.35 4.82 -47.00
N ASN A 436 31.42 3.49 -46.85
CA ASN A 436 30.90 2.81 -45.67
C ASN A 436 31.66 3.37 -44.46
N SER A 437 31.19 4.49 -43.90
CA SER A 437 31.71 4.96 -42.62
C SER A 437 31.10 4.09 -41.53
N GLU A 438 31.94 3.26 -40.93
CA GLU A 438 31.67 2.47 -39.73
C GLU A 438 31.35 3.32 -38.48
N ASP A 439 31.30 4.66 -38.59
CA ASP A 439 30.83 5.58 -37.55
C ASP A 439 29.31 5.82 -37.62
N ALA A 440 28.54 4.75 -37.73
CA ALA A 440 27.10 4.81 -37.43
C ALA A 440 26.94 5.12 -35.92
N PRO A 441 26.38 6.27 -35.51
CA PRO A 441 26.11 6.52 -34.09
C PRO A 441 25.19 5.40 -33.59
N ASP A 442 25.52 4.79 -32.45
CA ASP A 442 24.81 3.66 -31.84
C ASP A 442 23.29 3.93 -31.87
N PHE A 443 22.58 3.30 -32.82
CA PHE A 443 21.20 3.61 -33.23
C PHE A 443 20.14 3.21 -32.18
N LYS A 444 20.55 3.00 -30.92
CA LYS A 444 19.67 2.59 -29.81
C LYS A 444 18.92 3.73 -29.13
N GLN A 445 19.06 4.98 -29.58
CA GLN A 445 18.20 6.07 -29.08
C GLN A 445 16.78 5.91 -29.65
N LYS A 446 15.88 5.38 -28.82
CA LYS A 446 14.44 5.35 -29.09
C LYS A 446 13.95 6.77 -29.32
N THR A 447 13.36 7.02 -30.49
CA THR A 447 12.71 8.29 -30.81
C THR A 447 11.47 8.47 -29.92
N GLY A 448 11.34 9.62 -29.27
CA GLY A 448 10.20 9.94 -28.41
C GLY A 448 10.40 9.73 -26.90
N PHE A 449 9.52 10.36 -26.11
CA PHE A 449 9.44 10.14 -24.68
C PHE A 449 8.83 8.76 -24.38
N THR A 450 9.66 7.80 -23.96
CA THR A 450 9.19 6.48 -23.47
C THR A 450 8.39 6.60 -22.17
N SER A 451 7.72 5.53 -21.74
CA SER A 451 6.99 5.50 -20.46
C SER A 451 7.89 5.86 -19.28
N ASP A 452 9.11 5.32 -19.25
CA ASP A 452 10.08 5.59 -18.19
C ASP A 452 10.53 7.05 -18.18
N ILE A 453 10.76 7.63 -19.36
CA ILE A 453 11.09 9.05 -19.50
C ILE A 453 9.92 9.92 -18.99
N LYS A 454 8.68 9.61 -19.38
CA LYS A 454 7.49 10.33 -18.88
C LYS A 454 7.34 10.20 -17.36
N LYS A 455 7.66 9.04 -16.79
CA LYS A 455 7.64 8.80 -15.34
C LYS A 455 8.70 9.64 -14.64
N ASN A 456 9.92 9.71 -15.19
CA ASN A 456 11.00 10.56 -14.71
C ASN A 456 10.60 12.05 -14.73
N MET A 457 10.11 12.55 -15.87
CA MET A 457 9.62 13.94 -16.00
C MET A 457 8.52 14.27 -14.98
N LYS A 458 7.55 13.35 -14.78
CA LYS A 458 6.52 13.52 -13.74
C LYS A 458 7.11 13.53 -12.33
N SER A 459 8.11 12.70 -12.06
CA SER A 459 8.80 12.66 -10.77
C SER A 459 9.52 13.99 -10.50
N ASN A 460 10.31 14.46 -11.46
CA ASN A 460 11.00 15.74 -11.38
C ASN A 460 10.01 16.90 -11.25
N LEU A 461 8.88 16.87 -11.95
CA LEU A 461 7.86 17.91 -11.79
C LEU A 461 7.31 17.95 -10.36
N LYS A 462 7.07 16.79 -9.73
CA LYS A 462 6.61 16.73 -8.33
C LYS A 462 7.66 17.28 -7.37
N ILE A 463 8.92 16.91 -7.56
CA ILE A 463 10.06 17.39 -6.76
C ILE A 463 10.18 18.91 -6.92
N PHE A 464 10.21 19.41 -8.15
CA PHE A 464 10.32 20.84 -8.47
C PHE A 464 9.17 21.66 -7.87
N LYS A 465 7.93 21.17 -7.98
CA LYS A 465 6.76 21.81 -7.33
C LYS A 465 6.88 21.87 -5.80
N LYS A 466 7.49 20.87 -5.18
CA LYS A 466 7.74 20.86 -3.72
C LYS A 466 8.84 21.86 -3.35
N LEU A 467 9.89 21.98 -4.16
CA LEU A 467 10.96 22.97 -3.98
C LEU A 467 10.40 24.40 -4.07
N ILE A 468 9.62 24.72 -5.11
CA ILE A 468 8.98 26.04 -5.29
C ILE A 468 8.13 26.45 -4.07
N LYS A 469 7.37 25.49 -3.51
CA LYS A 469 6.48 25.77 -2.37
C LYS A 469 7.23 25.94 -1.05
N SER A 470 8.49 25.52 -0.99
CA SER A 470 9.26 25.54 0.25
C SER A 470 9.62 26.98 0.63
N LYS A 471 9.18 27.42 1.81
CA LYS A 471 9.50 28.77 2.33
C LYS A 471 10.98 28.92 2.72
N THR A 472 11.70 27.80 2.88
CA THR A 472 13.10 27.76 3.30
C THR A 472 14.09 27.88 2.14
N CYS A 473 13.65 27.80 0.88
CA CYS A 473 14.52 27.94 -0.30
C CYS A 473 14.70 29.40 -0.74
N LYS A 474 14.49 30.39 0.13
CA LYS A 474 14.62 31.81 -0.25
C LYS A 474 16.01 32.33 0.13
N PRO A 475 16.76 32.97 -0.79
CA PRO A 475 16.33 33.49 -2.11
C PRO A 475 16.74 32.58 -3.29
N ALA A 476 15.79 31.82 -3.85
CA ALA A 476 16.02 31.02 -5.06
C ALA A 476 15.12 31.45 -6.23
N LYS A 477 15.69 31.52 -7.44
CA LYS A 477 14.97 31.73 -8.70
C LYS A 477 14.66 30.38 -9.34
N PHE A 478 13.42 30.20 -9.78
CA PHE A 478 12.96 28.96 -10.43
C PHE A 478 12.74 29.19 -11.91
N ILE A 479 13.44 28.42 -12.74
CA ILE A 479 13.38 28.57 -14.20
C ILE A 479 13.07 27.25 -14.90
N VAL A 480 12.71 27.35 -16.17
CA VAL A 480 12.56 26.23 -17.10
C VAL A 480 13.48 26.49 -18.28
N ALA A 481 14.37 25.55 -18.57
CA ALA A 481 15.38 25.68 -19.63
C ALA A 481 15.49 24.37 -20.44
N SER A 482 16.32 24.39 -21.49
CA SER A 482 16.77 23.19 -22.17
C SER A 482 18.29 23.14 -22.26
N LYS A 483 18.88 21.96 -22.10
CA LYS A 483 20.33 21.72 -22.19
C LYS A 483 20.61 20.23 -22.31
N GLU A 484 21.47 19.81 -23.23
CA GLU A 484 21.83 18.41 -23.38
C GLU A 484 22.45 17.83 -22.09
N ILE A 485 21.84 16.74 -21.57
CA ILE A 485 22.43 15.89 -20.53
C ILE A 485 22.27 14.43 -20.94
N LYS A 486 23.39 13.76 -21.28
CA LYS A 486 23.39 12.39 -21.81
C LYS A 486 22.82 11.34 -20.85
N ASN A 487 23.10 11.45 -19.56
CA ASN A 487 22.79 10.41 -18.58
C ASN A 487 21.39 10.53 -17.94
N ASN A 488 20.62 11.59 -18.25
CA ASN A 488 19.31 11.85 -17.63
C ASN A 488 18.26 12.21 -18.70
N PRO A 489 17.70 11.23 -19.44
CA PRO A 489 16.73 11.50 -20.50
C PRO A 489 15.43 12.18 -20.02
N GLY A 490 14.89 13.06 -20.85
CA GLY A 490 13.63 13.78 -20.66
C GLY A 490 13.77 15.06 -19.86
N SER A 491 14.18 14.96 -18.61
CA SER A 491 14.39 16.12 -17.75
C SER A 491 15.35 15.84 -16.60
N CYS A 492 16.05 16.87 -16.12
CA CYS A 492 16.73 16.91 -14.83
C CYS A 492 16.35 18.20 -14.10
N ILE A 493 16.38 18.20 -12.76
CA ILE A 493 16.40 19.44 -11.99
C ILE A 493 17.86 19.82 -11.80
N ILE A 494 18.28 20.95 -12.34
CA ILE A 494 19.64 21.46 -12.21
C ILE A 494 19.65 22.54 -11.12
N LEU A 495 20.61 22.43 -10.22
CA LEU A 495 20.87 23.40 -9.17
C LEU A 495 22.19 24.12 -9.43
N TYR A 496 22.14 25.44 -9.40
CA TYR A 496 23.28 26.35 -9.37
C TYR A 496 23.30 27.02 -8.00
N GLU A 497 24.31 26.71 -7.19
CA GLU A 497 24.44 27.22 -5.81
C GLU A 497 25.37 28.44 -5.78
N ASN A 498 25.02 29.44 -4.96
CA ASN A 498 25.82 30.62 -4.65
C ASN A 498 26.32 31.41 -5.88
N GLY A 499 25.49 31.54 -6.92
CA GLY A 499 25.86 32.21 -8.17
C GLY A 499 27.00 31.53 -8.95
N SER A 500 27.36 30.29 -8.61
CA SER A 500 28.39 29.54 -9.34
C SER A 500 27.85 29.00 -10.67
N GLY A 501 28.71 28.96 -11.68
CA GLY A 501 28.41 28.32 -12.97
C GLY A 501 28.43 26.79 -12.93
N GLU A 502 28.78 26.17 -11.79
CA GLU A 502 28.85 24.72 -11.64
C GLU A 502 27.45 24.12 -11.43
N ALA A 503 26.89 23.58 -12.52
CA ALA A 503 25.62 22.88 -12.52
C ALA A 503 25.72 21.50 -11.85
N THR A 504 24.85 21.22 -10.88
CA THR A 504 24.66 19.88 -10.33
C THR A 504 23.24 19.37 -10.56
N CYS A 505 23.07 18.09 -10.91
CA CYS A 505 21.74 17.49 -10.98
C CYS A 505 21.24 17.22 -9.55
N PHE A 506 20.14 17.88 -9.18
CA PHE A 506 19.52 17.73 -7.87
C PHE A 506 19.02 16.30 -7.68
N THR A 507 19.49 15.64 -6.63
CA THR A 507 19.06 14.29 -6.24
C THR A 507 18.34 14.39 -4.89
N PRO A 508 17.03 14.09 -4.81
CA PRO A 508 16.33 14.11 -3.53
C PRO A 508 16.81 12.95 -2.64
N PRO A 509 16.72 13.08 -1.30
CA PRO A 509 16.90 11.97 -0.39
C PRO A 509 15.95 10.80 -0.71
N LEU A 510 16.41 9.56 -0.51
CA LEU A 510 15.54 8.39 -0.55
C LEU A 510 14.63 8.37 0.68
N LYS A 511 13.46 7.73 0.54
CA LYS A 511 12.53 7.54 1.66
C LYS A 511 13.25 6.74 2.77
N PRO A 512 13.41 7.29 3.98
CA PRO A 512 14.04 6.57 5.08
C PRO A 512 13.16 5.38 5.52
N ALA A 513 13.80 4.32 6.02
CA ALA A 513 13.09 3.22 6.66
C ALA A 513 12.35 3.71 7.91
N CYS A 514 11.26 3.04 8.29
CA CYS A 514 10.52 3.40 9.50
C CYS A 514 11.38 3.21 10.75
N PRO A 515 11.15 4.01 11.82
CA PRO A 515 11.78 3.75 13.10
C PRO A 515 11.42 2.34 13.59
N VAL A 516 12.41 1.62 14.10
CA VAL A 516 12.22 0.29 14.70
C VAL A 516 12.50 0.40 16.18
N THR A 517 11.49 0.08 17.01
CA THR A 517 11.64 0.09 18.46
C THR A 517 12.56 -1.04 18.89
N GLU A 518 13.68 -0.69 19.51
CA GLU A 518 14.62 -1.65 20.07
C GLU A 518 14.25 -1.94 21.53
N GLN A 519 13.99 -0.89 22.30
CA GLN A 519 13.61 -1.03 23.71
C GLN A 519 12.76 0.14 24.19
N ILE A 520 11.82 -0.14 25.10
CA ILE A 520 11.08 0.87 25.87
C ILE A 520 11.51 0.72 27.32
N ILE A 521 12.13 1.74 27.90
CA ILE A 521 12.62 1.75 29.28
C ILE A 521 11.96 2.91 30.03
N GLY A 522 11.00 2.60 30.89
CA GLY A 522 10.26 3.62 31.65
C GLY A 522 9.65 4.68 30.72
N HIS A 523 10.12 5.92 30.84
CA HIS A 523 9.64 7.07 30.06
C HIS A 523 10.50 7.35 28.81
N SER A 524 11.30 6.37 28.38
CA SER A 524 12.20 6.50 27.25
C SER A 524 12.02 5.38 26.23
N VAL A 525 12.23 5.72 24.96
CA VAL A 525 12.13 4.81 23.82
C VAL A 525 13.43 4.88 23.04
N VAL A 526 14.06 3.73 22.86
CA VAL A 526 15.26 3.56 22.04
C VAL A 526 14.84 3.02 20.68
N LEU A 527 15.12 3.81 19.64
CA LEU A 527 14.81 3.48 18.24
C LEU A 527 16.10 3.19 17.48
N LYS A 528 16.08 2.16 16.64
CA LYS A 528 17.18 1.87 15.73
C LYS A 528 17.19 2.84 14.54
N VAL A 529 18.37 3.29 14.15
CA VAL A 529 18.60 4.18 13.01
C VAL A 529 19.11 3.34 11.84
N SER A 530 18.48 3.50 10.67
CA SER A 530 18.95 2.83 9.45
C SER A 530 19.94 3.72 8.68
N PRO A 531 20.90 3.13 7.95
CA PRO A 531 21.85 3.91 7.14
C PRO A 531 21.11 4.76 6.09
N THR A 532 21.56 6.01 5.95
CA THR A 532 20.97 6.99 5.05
C THR A 532 21.63 6.95 3.68
N CYS A 533 20.95 7.49 2.66
CA CYS A 533 21.53 7.61 1.32
C CYS A 533 22.47 8.82 1.23
N PRO A 534 23.40 8.87 0.25
CA PRO A 534 24.35 9.99 0.10
C PRO A 534 23.70 11.36 -0.10
N ALA A 535 22.44 11.42 -0.55
CA ALA A 535 21.70 12.67 -0.73
C ALA A 535 21.08 13.22 0.57
N THR A 536 21.16 12.47 1.68
CA THR A 536 20.66 12.89 2.99
C THR A 536 21.74 13.66 3.75
N GLU A 537 21.54 14.97 3.92
CA GLU A 537 22.43 15.85 4.70
C GLU A 537 22.17 15.71 6.20
N GLU A 538 20.91 15.58 6.60
CA GLU A 538 20.50 15.43 8.01
C GLU A 538 19.34 14.43 8.12
N LEU A 539 19.34 13.60 9.16
CA LEU A 539 18.20 12.76 9.53
C LEU A 539 17.57 13.32 10.80
N ARG A 540 16.25 13.52 10.82
CA ARG A 540 15.49 14.00 11.98
C ARG A 540 14.46 12.96 12.39
N LEU A 541 14.35 12.70 13.69
CA LEU A 541 13.22 11.97 14.27
C LEU A 541 12.12 12.99 14.57
N LEU A 542 10.95 12.79 13.98
CA LEU A 542 9.75 13.54 14.30
C LEU A 542 8.83 12.68 15.16
N TYR A 543 8.34 13.24 16.26
CA TYR A 543 7.41 12.58 17.16
C TYR A 543 6.34 13.54 17.67
N LYS A 544 5.16 13.02 17.97
CA LYS A 544 4.07 13.78 18.62
C LYS A 544 3.13 12.84 19.36
N ILE A 545 2.35 13.38 20.27
CA ILE A 545 1.20 12.65 20.83
C ILE A 545 0.14 12.54 19.72
N LYS A 546 -0.55 11.40 19.61
CA LYS A 546 -1.53 11.13 18.53
C LYS A 546 -2.59 12.23 18.36
N GLU A 547 -2.99 12.85 19.47
CA GLU A 547 -4.00 13.92 19.53
C GLU A 547 -3.43 15.31 19.16
N GLU A 548 -2.11 15.47 19.14
CA GLU A 548 -1.43 16.72 18.77
C GLU A 548 -1.34 16.90 17.25
N LYS A 549 -1.33 18.17 16.81
CA LYS A 549 -1.16 18.53 15.39
C LYS A 549 0.31 18.73 15.00
N ASP A 550 1.10 19.34 15.89
CA ASP A 550 2.46 19.76 15.60
C ASP A 550 3.47 18.66 15.96
N TRP A 551 4.47 18.48 15.09
CA TRP A 551 5.54 17.51 15.29
C TRP A 551 6.70 18.14 16.06
N LYS A 552 7.18 17.45 17.09
CA LYS A 552 8.47 17.76 17.74
C LYS A 552 9.59 17.11 16.94
N SER A 553 10.76 17.76 16.85
CA SER A 553 11.88 17.29 16.05
C SER A 553 13.16 17.13 16.87
N GLN A 554 13.84 15.99 16.71
CA GLN A 554 15.16 15.73 17.26
C GLN A 554 16.11 15.32 16.14
N SER A 555 17.26 16.01 16.01
CA SER A 555 18.29 15.65 15.03
C SER A 555 18.97 14.32 15.41
N VAL A 556 19.19 13.47 14.41
CA VAL A 556 19.81 12.16 14.55
C VAL A 556 21.23 12.24 13.99
N LEU A 557 22.21 12.04 14.87
CA LEU A 557 23.61 11.97 14.47
C LEU A 557 23.86 10.70 13.68
N GLN A 558 24.34 10.84 12.42
CA GLN A 558 24.53 9.72 11.48
C GLN A 558 25.54 8.66 11.96
N SER A 559 26.33 8.94 13.00
CA SER A 559 27.31 8.02 13.59
C SER A 559 26.73 7.04 14.62
N HIS A 560 25.47 7.21 15.04
CA HIS A 560 24.85 6.36 16.05
C HIS A 560 23.88 5.36 15.42
N ASP A 561 23.95 4.10 15.86
CA ASP A 561 23.03 3.04 15.44
C ASP A 561 21.64 3.17 16.08
N THR A 562 21.51 4.00 17.12
CA THR A 562 20.28 4.19 17.91
C THR A 562 20.03 5.64 18.28
N VAL A 563 18.75 5.98 18.46
CA VAL A 563 18.26 7.27 18.97
C VAL A 563 17.44 7.03 20.23
N ASN A 564 17.77 7.76 21.28
CA ASN A 564 17.03 7.72 22.53
C ASN A 564 16.10 8.92 22.63
N LEU A 565 14.80 8.65 22.75
CA LEU A 565 13.76 9.63 23.03
C LEU A 565 13.43 9.54 24.52
N THR A 566 13.63 10.63 25.26
CA THR A 566 13.41 10.69 26.72
C THR A 566 12.23 11.58 27.07
N ASP A 567 11.79 11.56 28.33
CA ASP A 567 10.72 12.40 28.87
C ASP A 567 9.34 12.22 28.19
N LEU A 568 9.03 11.00 27.77
CA LEU A 568 7.70 10.67 27.26
C LEU A 568 6.69 10.56 28.40
N SER A 569 5.50 11.12 28.18
CA SER A 569 4.36 10.96 29.10
C SER A 569 3.88 9.50 29.11
N PRO A 570 3.70 8.91 30.30
CA PRO A 570 3.15 7.56 30.43
C PRO A 570 1.68 7.52 29.98
N ASP A 571 1.20 6.31 29.68
CA ASP A 571 -0.16 5.99 29.23
C ASP A 571 -0.62 6.77 28.00
N THR A 572 0.34 7.19 27.17
CA THR A 572 0.10 8.05 26.00
C THR A 572 0.55 7.34 24.73
N GLU A 573 -0.26 7.42 23.68
CA GLU A 573 0.07 6.92 22.34
C GLU A 573 0.82 7.99 21.53
N TYR A 574 2.00 7.62 21.02
CA TYR A 574 2.85 8.47 20.21
C TYR A 574 2.85 8.04 18.75
N GLU A 575 2.85 9.03 17.85
CA GLU A 575 3.18 8.86 16.45
C GLU A 575 4.64 9.27 16.23
N MET A 576 5.43 8.41 15.58
CA MET A 576 6.84 8.68 15.30
C MET A 576 7.19 8.37 13.84
N LYS A 577 8.10 9.16 13.25
CA LYS A 577 8.63 8.95 11.89
C LYS A 577 10.02 9.56 11.73
N TYR A 578 10.81 9.03 10.80
CA TYR A 578 12.05 9.68 10.38
C TYR A 578 11.81 10.61 9.19
N THR A 579 12.51 11.73 9.17
CA THR A 579 12.55 12.69 8.06
C THR A 579 13.99 12.84 7.61
N ALA A 580 14.28 12.43 6.38
CA ALA A 580 15.55 12.70 5.71
C ALA A 580 15.50 14.10 5.09
N VAL A 581 16.44 14.95 5.45
CA VAL A 581 16.62 16.31 4.93
C VAL A 581 17.81 16.28 3.97
N GLY A 582 17.61 16.70 2.73
CA GLY A 582 18.69 16.89 1.75
C GLY A 582 18.88 18.36 1.40
N LYS A 583 19.66 18.59 0.34
CA LYS A 583 19.93 19.91 -0.23
C LYS A 583 18.68 20.77 -0.34
N LEU A 584 18.85 22.08 -0.16
CA LEU A 584 17.76 23.07 -0.18
C LEU A 584 16.66 22.80 0.86
N ASN A 585 16.98 22.10 1.96
CA ASN A 585 16.02 21.66 2.97
C ASN A 585 14.87 20.79 2.40
N TYR A 586 15.13 20.04 1.32
CA TYR A 586 14.13 19.13 0.77
C TYR A 586 13.96 17.91 1.69
N THR A 587 12.75 17.72 2.21
CA THR A 587 12.45 16.65 3.18
C THR A 587 11.77 15.44 2.55
N VAL A 588 12.06 14.24 3.05
CA VAL A 588 11.31 13.01 2.73
C VAL A 588 11.05 12.24 4.03
N ASP A 589 9.79 11.90 4.26
CA ASP A 589 9.33 11.25 5.49
C ASP A 589 9.19 9.72 5.32
N SER A 590 9.52 8.96 6.36
CA SER A 590 9.15 7.54 6.50
C SER A 590 7.65 7.39 6.74
N ASP A 591 7.16 6.15 6.73
CA ASP A 591 5.82 5.89 7.28
C ASP A 591 5.81 6.13 8.80
N VAL A 592 4.62 6.41 9.33
CA VAL A 592 4.40 6.67 10.75
C VAL A 592 4.26 5.34 11.49
N ILE A 593 4.90 5.23 12.65
CA ILE A 593 4.69 4.13 13.59
C ILE A 593 3.94 4.63 14.83
N HIS A 594 3.24 3.72 15.49
CA HIS A 594 2.48 3.96 16.71
C HIS A 594 3.11 3.19 17.87
N LEU A 595 3.18 3.82 19.04
CA LEU A 595 3.76 3.21 20.24
C LEU A 595 3.12 3.78 21.51
N THR A 596 2.81 2.91 22.46
CA THR A 596 2.29 3.29 23.79
C THR A 596 3.36 3.10 24.87
N VAL A 597 3.59 4.14 25.66
CA VAL A 597 4.45 4.07 26.87
C VAL A 597 3.59 3.67 28.06
N ILE A 598 3.92 2.60 28.77
CA ILE A 598 3.14 2.10 29.92
C ILE A 598 3.63 2.76 31.22
N ASP A 599 2.74 3.22 32.10
CA ASP A 599 3.11 3.76 33.41
C ASP A 599 3.96 2.77 34.22
N LYS A 600 5.08 3.27 34.74
CA LYS A 600 5.96 2.56 35.67
C LYS A 600 5.20 2.03 36.89
N LYS A 601 4.21 2.76 37.41
CA LYS A 601 3.39 2.31 38.55
C LYS A 601 2.64 1.02 38.26
N LEU A 602 2.17 0.84 37.03
CA LEU A 602 1.44 -0.35 36.62
C LEU A 602 2.38 -1.55 36.47
N ILE A 603 3.61 -1.32 35.97
CA ILE A 603 4.67 -2.32 35.94
C ILE A 603 5.06 -2.72 37.37
N ASP A 604 5.32 -1.75 38.26
CA ASP A 604 5.64 -1.98 39.68
C ASP A 604 4.52 -2.76 40.38
N ALA A 605 3.24 -2.52 40.03
CA ALA A 605 2.11 -3.26 40.56
C ALA A 605 2.11 -4.74 40.13
N THR A 606 2.48 -5.04 38.88
CA THR A 606 2.63 -6.42 38.39
C THR A 606 3.78 -7.15 39.09
N GLU A 607 4.91 -6.48 39.29
CA GLU A 607 6.06 -7.03 40.02
C GLU A 607 5.70 -7.30 41.49
N SER A 608 5.00 -6.37 42.15
CA SER A 608 4.53 -6.52 43.53
C SER A 608 3.62 -7.74 43.73
N VAL A 609 2.78 -8.09 42.73
CA VAL A 609 1.94 -9.29 42.79
C VAL A 609 2.79 -10.56 42.72
N LEU A 610 3.77 -10.62 41.81
CA LEU A 610 4.67 -11.75 41.67
C LEU A 610 5.57 -11.95 42.90
N GLU A 611 6.06 -10.86 43.50
CA GLU A 611 6.83 -10.90 44.75
C GLU A 611 6.02 -11.47 45.92
N LYS A 612 4.74 -11.11 46.03
CA LYS A 612 3.86 -11.65 47.08
C LYS A 612 3.65 -13.15 46.94
N LEU A 613 3.46 -13.66 45.73
CA LEU A 613 3.38 -15.11 45.48
C LEU A 613 4.70 -15.81 45.82
N ASN A 614 5.84 -15.17 45.55
CA ASN A 614 7.16 -15.67 45.94
C ASN A 614 7.37 -15.72 47.47
N LEU A 615 6.82 -14.75 48.20
CA LEU A 615 6.85 -14.73 49.66
C LEU A 615 6.07 -15.92 50.26
N ILE A 616 4.92 -16.27 49.68
CA ILE A 616 4.11 -17.42 50.09
C ILE A 616 4.88 -18.72 49.89
N GLU A 617 5.51 -18.89 48.72
CA GLU A 617 6.39 -20.03 48.42
C GLU A 617 7.49 -20.19 49.48
N THR A 618 8.17 -19.10 49.82
CA THR A 618 9.24 -19.09 50.84
C THR A 618 8.71 -19.47 52.24
N LYS A 619 7.50 -19.04 52.59
CA LYS A 619 6.87 -19.37 53.88
C LYS A 619 6.41 -20.83 53.93
N CYS A 620 5.85 -21.37 52.86
CA CYS A 620 5.54 -22.79 52.75
C CYS A 620 6.82 -23.64 52.91
N SER A 621 7.92 -23.26 52.26
CA SER A 621 9.20 -23.97 52.42
C SER A 621 9.70 -23.96 53.88
N LYS A 622 9.46 -22.90 54.65
CA LYS A 622 9.77 -22.84 56.09
C LYS A 622 8.86 -23.75 56.90
N LEU A 623 7.54 -23.71 56.67
CA LEU A 623 6.58 -24.55 57.37
C LEU A 623 6.84 -26.05 57.14
N MET A 624 7.32 -26.45 55.95
CA MET A 624 7.69 -27.85 55.68
C MET A 624 8.87 -28.35 56.51
N GLN A 625 9.67 -27.46 57.11
CA GLN A 625 10.81 -27.81 57.96
C GLN A 625 10.42 -27.93 59.44
N GLU A 626 9.17 -27.59 59.80
CA GLU A 626 8.67 -27.75 61.17
C GLU A 626 8.54 -29.22 61.53
N ASN A 627 8.73 -29.51 62.82
CA ASN A 627 8.87 -30.88 63.29
C ASN A 627 7.59 -31.68 63.00
N SER A 628 6.40 -31.11 63.18
CA SER A 628 5.12 -31.76 62.87
C SER A 628 4.91 -32.00 61.37
N ALA A 629 5.42 -31.13 60.50
CA ALA A 629 5.36 -31.30 59.05
C ALA A 629 6.40 -32.33 58.54
N VAL A 630 7.51 -32.52 59.25
CA VAL A 630 8.48 -33.59 58.95
C VAL A 630 7.98 -34.93 59.48
N THR A 631 7.34 -34.93 60.65
CA THR A 631 6.83 -36.14 61.31
C THR A 631 5.56 -36.68 60.66
N PHE A 632 4.60 -35.84 60.28
CA PHE A 632 3.30 -36.27 59.78
C PHE A 632 3.12 -35.92 58.29
N SER A 633 3.00 -36.93 57.45
CA SER A 633 2.85 -36.79 55.99
C SER A 633 1.59 -36.01 55.59
N ALA A 634 0.55 -36.03 56.42
CA ALA A 634 -0.70 -35.30 56.20
C ALA A 634 -0.51 -33.78 56.17
N ILE A 635 0.24 -33.24 57.13
CA ILE A 635 0.57 -31.81 57.20
C ILE A 635 1.55 -31.47 56.08
N HIS A 636 2.54 -32.34 55.85
CA HIS A 636 3.51 -32.19 54.76
C HIS A 636 2.84 -32.05 53.40
N GLY A 637 1.91 -32.96 53.07
CA GLY A 637 1.20 -32.99 51.79
C GLY A 637 0.43 -31.70 51.54
N LYS A 638 -0.31 -31.20 52.54
CA LYS A 638 -1.06 -29.94 52.41
C LYS A 638 -0.17 -28.72 52.15
N ILE A 639 0.98 -28.63 52.82
CA ILE A 639 1.93 -27.53 52.61
C ILE A 639 2.60 -27.65 51.24
N GLN A 640 2.93 -28.88 50.83
CA GLN A 640 3.48 -29.17 49.52
C GLN A 640 2.50 -28.80 48.38
N ASP A 641 1.22 -29.12 48.54
CA ASP A 641 0.18 -28.79 47.57
C ASP A 641 -0.03 -27.27 47.46
N MET A 642 -0.11 -26.55 48.58
CA MET A 642 -0.16 -25.07 48.57
C MET A 642 1.03 -24.46 47.81
N MET A 643 2.25 -24.95 48.09
CA MET A 643 3.47 -24.49 47.44
C MET A 643 3.42 -24.77 45.93
N ARG A 644 3.06 -25.99 45.54
CA ARG A 644 2.96 -26.42 44.15
C ARG A 644 1.93 -25.59 43.38
N TYR A 645 0.73 -25.41 43.92
CA TYR A 645 -0.32 -24.61 43.28
C TYR A 645 0.09 -23.14 43.10
N CYS A 646 0.72 -22.54 44.11
CA CYS A 646 1.24 -21.16 44.01
C CYS A 646 2.32 -21.03 42.92
N GLN A 647 3.23 -22.00 42.80
CA GLN A 647 4.28 -22.01 41.77
C GLN A 647 3.69 -22.07 40.36
N PHE A 648 2.72 -22.97 40.12
CA PHE A 648 2.05 -23.07 38.82
C PHE A 648 1.31 -21.78 38.45
N TYR A 649 0.51 -21.24 39.38
CA TYR A 649 -0.24 -20.00 39.14
C TYR A 649 0.68 -18.80 38.87
N LYS A 650 1.76 -18.65 39.64
CA LYS A 650 2.78 -17.60 39.45
C LYS A 650 3.40 -17.64 38.06
N GLN A 651 3.74 -18.84 37.56
CA GLN A 651 4.32 -18.99 36.23
C GLN A 651 3.33 -18.60 35.12
N ASP A 652 2.08 -19.07 35.20
CA ASP A 652 1.02 -18.71 34.25
C ASP A 652 0.74 -17.20 34.25
N LEU A 653 0.58 -16.59 35.43
CA LEU A 653 0.34 -15.15 35.57
C LEU A 653 1.49 -14.31 34.99
N ASN A 654 2.75 -14.68 35.25
CA ASN A 654 3.93 -13.98 34.70
C ASN A 654 3.96 -14.03 33.17
N ASN A 655 3.64 -15.18 32.56
CA ASN A 655 3.57 -15.32 31.12
C ASN A 655 2.45 -14.45 30.51
N ARG A 656 1.28 -14.41 31.17
CA ARG A 656 0.16 -13.55 30.75
C ARG A 656 0.51 -12.06 30.85
N ILE A 657 1.16 -11.63 31.93
CA ILE A 657 1.64 -10.24 32.11
C ILE A 657 2.62 -9.87 30.99
N LYS A 658 3.65 -10.69 30.73
CA LYS A 658 4.65 -10.43 29.66
C LYS A 658 4.01 -10.33 28.28
N SER A 659 3.05 -11.21 27.97
CA SER A 659 2.32 -11.20 26.71
C SER A 659 1.44 -9.96 26.56
N MET A 660 0.75 -9.57 27.63
CA MET A 660 -0.12 -8.39 27.64
C MET A 660 0.67 -7.09 27.45
N ILE A 661 1.80 -6.94 28.15
CA ILE A 661 2.69 -5.78 28.02
C ILE A 661 3.13 -5.59 26.56
N LYS A 662 3.56 -6.66 25.88
CA LYS A 662 3.94 -6.61 24.46
C LYS A 662 2.78 -6.18 23.56
N SER A 663 1.58 -6.70 23.81
CA SER A 663 0.38 -6.37 23.03
C SER A 663 -0.02 -4.89 23.20
N ILE A 664 0.12 -4.35 24.42
CA ILE A 664 -0.17 -2.93 24.71
C ILE A 664 0.87 -2.01 24.05
N GLN A 665 2.16 -2.36 24.13
CA GLN A 665 3.25 -1.59 23.49
C GLN A 665 3.11 -1.54 21.96
N ALA A 666 2.56 -2.61 21.36
CA ALA A 666 2.24 -2.69 19.93
C ALA A 666 0.88 -2.04 19.56
N CYS A 667 0.19 -1.40 20.50
CA CYS A 667 -1.13 -0.81 20.34
C CYS A 667 -2.23 -1.81 19.90
N GLU A 668 -2.05 -3.11 20.16
CA GLU A 668 -3.06 -4.16 19.86
C GLU A 668 -4.13 -4.28 20.96
N LYS A 669 -3.79 -3.87 22.19
CA LYS A 669 -4.69 -3.89 23.35
C LYS A 669 -4.55 -2.61 24.16
N ASP A 670 -5.64 -2.24 24.82
CA ASP A 670 -5.68 -1.12 25.76
C ASP A 670 -4.96 -1.47 27.08
N ILE A 671 -4.43 -0.45 27.75
CA ILE A 671 -3.84 -0.50 29.09
C ILE A 671 -4.83 -1.10 30.11
N SER A 672 -6.13 -0.90 29.90
CA SER A 672 -7.18 -1.51 30.73
C SER A 672 -7.05 -3.03 30.83
N ALA A 673 -6.55 -3.71 29.79
CA ALA A 673 -6.41 -5.17 29.77
C ALA A 673 -5.38 -5.68 30.81
N LEU A 674 -4.36 -4.88 31.14
CA LEU A 674 -3.42 -5.22 32.21
C LEU A 674 -4.03 -4.96 33.60
N THR A 675 -4.87 -3.93 33.72
CA THR A 675 -5.64 -3.64 34.94
C THR A 675 -6.65 -4.75 35.24
N ASP A 676 -7.38 -5.21 34.23
CA ASP A 676 -8.34 -6.31 34.33
C ASP A 676 -7.66 -7.62 34.77
N LEU A 677 -6.44 -7.88 34.27
CA LEU A 677 -5.66 -9.05 34.66
C LEU A 677 -5.25 -9.01 36.15
N LEU A 678 -4.86 -7.83 36.65
CA LEU A 678 -4.55 -7.63 38.07
C LEU A 678 -5.80 -7.73 38.95
N GLN A 679 -6.93 -7.23 38.49
CA GLN A 679 -8.20 -7.37 39.19
C GLN A 679 -8.63 -8.85 39.27
N ALA A 680 -8.52 -9.60 38.17
CA ALA A 680 -8.82 -11.03 38.13
C ALA A 680 -7.92 -11.83 39.10
N HIS A 681 -6.66 -11.42 39.30
CA HIS A 681 -5.82 -11.99 40.35
C HIS A 681 -6.38 -11.72 41.75
N GLY A 682 -6.82 -10.49 42.02
CA GLY A 682 -7.42 -10.10 43.30
C GLY A 682 -8.70 -10.90 43.66
N GLU A 683 -9.46 -11.32 42.65
CA GLU A 683 -10.68 -12.13 42.82
C GLU A 683 -10.41 -13.65 42.87
N SER A 684 -9.19 -14.12 42.62
CA SER A 684 -8.84 -15.54 42.56
C SER A 684 -8.63 -16.19 43.95
N PRO A 685 -8.63 -17.53 44.07
CA PRO A 685 -8.26 -18.21 45.32
C PRO A 685 -6.78 -18.06 45.68
N PHE A 686 -5.97 -17.49 44.79
CA PHE A 686 -4.56 -17.13 44.99
C PHE A 686 -4.38 -15.67 45.47
N ASN A 687 -5.46 -14.98 45.85
CA ASN A 687 -5.35 -13.64 46.39
C ASN A 687 -4.54 -13.62 47.71
N LYS A 688 -3.92 -12.48 47.99
CA LYS A 688 -3.06 -12.28 49.17
C LYS A 688 -3.75 -12.66 50.49
N SER A 689 -5.03 -12.29 50.65
CA SER A 689 -5.76 -12.49 51.90
C SER A 689 -5.94 -13.98 52.22
N ASN A 690 -6.38 -14.75 51.24
CA ASN A 690 -6.61 -16.18 51.39
C ASN A 690 -5.31 -16.95 51.64
N LEU A 691 -4.26 -16.66 50.85
CA LEU A 691 -2.95 -17.32 51.00
C LEU A 691 -2.31 -17.03 52.37
N MET A 692 -2.32 -15.77 52.80
CA MET A 692 -1.75 -15.40 54.09
C MET A 692 -2.51 -16.01 55.26
N LYS A 693 -3.85 -16.02 55.19
CA LYS A 693 -4.68 -16.61 56.23
C LYS A 693 -4.47 -18.12 56.33
N TRP A 694 -4.35 -18.82 55.20
CA TRP A 694 -4.05 -20.25 55.18
C TRP A 694 -2.70 -20.55 55.84
N ILE A 695 -1.66 -19.79 55.50
CA ILE A 695 -0.34 -19.94 56.12
C ILE A 695 -0.42 -19.73 57.64
N THR A 696 -1.09 -18.67 58.10
CA THR A 696 -1.22 -18.41 59.55
C THR A 696 -1.95 -19.54 60.27
N VAL A 697 -3.04 -20.05 59.70
CA VAL A 697 -3.79 -21.17 60.29
C VAL A 697 -2.92 -22.43 60.38
N LYS A 698 -2.17 -22.74 59.32
CA LYS A 698 -1.33 -23.94 59.28
C LYS A 698 -0.11 -23.84 60.19
N ASP A 699 0.49 -22.67 60.29
CA ASP A 699 1.54 -22.35 61.26
C ASP A 699 1.04 -22.56 62.71
N GLU A 700 -0.14 -22.04 63.04
CA GLU A 700 -0.74 -22.21 64.38
C GLU A 700 -1.07 -23.68 64.71
N GLU A 701 -1.60 -24.43 63.74
CA GLU A 701 -1.89 -25.87 63.87
C GLU A 701 -0.60 -26.66 64.08
N SER A 702 0.41 -26.43 63.23
CA SER A 702 1.71 -27.08 63.27
C SER A 702 2.42 -26.83 64.60
N ASN A 703 2.55 -25.57 65.02
CA ASN A 703 3.11 -25.18 66.33
C ASN A 703 2.37 -25.82 67.53
N SER A 704 1.05 -26.01 67.41
CA SER A 704 0.26 -26.63 68.46
C SER A 704 0.51 -28.13 68.53
N VAL A 705 0.55 -28.82 67.38
CA VAL A 705 0.88 -30.24 67.27
C VAL A 705 2.29 -30.50 67.80
N ASP A 706 3.25 -29.66 67.43
CA ASP A 706 4.63 -29.76 67.91
C ASP A 706 4.74 -29.69 69.44
N LYS A 707 3.98 -28.82 70.10
CA LYS A 707 3.96 -28.75 71.57
C LYS A 707 3.42 -30.02 72.21
N PHE A 708 2.42 -30.67 71.60
CA PHE A 708 1.89 -31.94 72.10
C PHE A 708 2.86 -33.09 71.81
N LEU A 709 3.43 -33.12 70.61
CA LEU A 709 4.41 -34.12 70.19
C LEU A 709 5.64 -34.07 71.09
N GLN A 710 6.17 -32.88 71.38
CA GLN A 710 7.30 -32.70 72.29
C GLN A 710 6.98 -33.27 73.68
N GLN A 711 5.81 -32.97 74.25
CA GLN A 711 5.41 -33.49 75.57
C GLN A 711 5.29 -35.03 75.58
N LEU A 712 4.80 -35.63 74.49
CA LEU A 712 4.72 -37.09 74.35
C LEU A 712 6.12 -37.72 74.27
N CYS A 713 7.01 -37.14 73.46
CA CYS A 713 8.39 -37.62 73.32
C CYS A 713 9.21 -37.44 74.61
N ASP A 714 9.08 -36.30 75.30
CA ASP A 714 9.73 -36.04 76.59
C ASP A 714 9.30 -37.05 77.66
N SER A 715 8.07 -37.58 77.53
CA SER A 715 7.55 -38.64 78.41
C SER A 715 8.08 -40.03 78.05
N GLY A 716 8.81 -40.18 76.94
CA GLY A 716 9.43 -41.43 76.48
C GLY A 716 8.69 -42.15 75.35
N ALA A 717 7.68 -41.53 74.72
CA ALA A 717 6.92 -42.16 73.64
C ALA A 717 7.69 -42.11 72.32
N GLU A 718 7.68 -43.21 71.56
CA GLU A 718 8.34 -43.28 70.26
C GLU A 718 7.37 -42.85 69.15
N VAL A 719 7.84 -42.01 68.23
CA VAL A 719 7.01 -41.53 67.12
C VAL A 719 7.21 -42.47 65.93
N ASN A 720 6.16 -43.18 65.54
CA ASN A 720 6.23 -44.06 64.37
C ASN A 720 4.87 -44.21 63.70
N ASN A 721 4.77 -43.77 62.45
CA ASN A 721 3.53 -43.84 61.68
C ASN A 721 3.31 -45.23 61.03
N ASN A 722 4.27 -46.14 61.11
CA ASN A 722 4.15 -47.51 60.59
C ASN A 722 3.97 -48.52 61.73
N LEU A 723 2.71 -48.77 62.10
CA LEU A 723 2.36 -49.67 63.20
C LEU A 723 2.70 -51.14 62.90
N ASP A 724 2.78 -51.56 61.64
CA ASP A 724 2.98 -52.97 61.24
C ASP A 724 4.25 -53.58 61.85
N THR A 725 5.28 -52.75 62.04
CA THR A 725 6.56 -53.16 62.62
C THR A 725 6.43 -53.58 64.09
N PHE A 726 5.53 -52.93 64.85
CA PHE A 726 5.32 -53.21 66.28
C PHE A 726 4.24 -54.26 66.51
N LEU A 727 3.20 -54.28 65.68
CA LEU A 727 2.15 -55.30 65.75
C LEU A 727 2.69 -56.71 65.44
N SER A 728 3.77 -56.80 64.65
CA SER A 728 4.44 -58.06 64.31
C SER A 728 5.45 -58.55 65.35
N ASP A 729 5.78 -57.75 66.38
CA ASP A 729 6.75 -58.14 67.42
C ASP A 729 6.07 -58.96 68.53
N ILE A 730 6.37 -60.26 68.57
CA ILE A 730 5.81 -61.23 69.55
C ILE A 730 6.12 -60.81 71.01
N LYS A 731 7.15 -60.01 71.25
CA LYS A 731 7.49 -59.52 72.60
C LYS A 731 6.54 -58.43 73.09
N VAL A 732 5.89 -57.71 72.18
CA VAL A 732 4.94 -56.64 72.50
C VAL A 732 3.54 -57.24 72.60
N LYS A 733 2.97 -57.24 73.82
CA LYS A 733 1.60 -57.71 74.04
C LYS A 733 0.59 -56.59 73.94
N ASN A 734 0.91 -55.39 74.43
CA ASN A 734 0.01 -54.24 74.37
C ASN A 734 0.73 -53.06 73.74
N LEU A 735 0.16 -52.51 72.68
CA LEU A 735 0.65 -51.30 72.02
C LEU A 735 -0.35 -50.17 72.27
N VAL A 736 0.10 -49.11 72.95
CA VAL A 736 -0.71 -47.95 73.29
C VAL A 736 -0.27 -46.76 72.44
N CYS A 737 -1.14 -46.31 71.55
CA CYS A 737 -0.85 -45.23 70.61
C CYS A 737 -1.60 -43.96 70.99
N TYR A 738 -0.89 -42.86 71.20
CA TYR A 738 -1.49 -41.53 71.14
C TYR A 738 -1.63 -41.14 69.67
N THR A 739 -2.86 -41.12 69.18
CA THR A 739 -3.16 -40.88 67.76
C THR A 739 -3.70 -39.47 67.57
N PHE A 740 -3.04 -38.65 66.76
CA PHE A 740 -3.60 -37.39 66.26
C PHE A 740 -4.63 -37.69 65.16
N SER A 741 -5.89 -37.34 65.39
CA SER A 741 -7.02 -37.81 64.58
C SER A 741 -7.56 -36.81 63.57
N SER A 742 -7.09 -35.56 63.59
CA SER A 742 -7.59 -34.47 62.74
C SER A 742 -6.57 -33.93 61.74
N LEU A 743 -5.35 -34.47 61.71
CA LEU A 743 -4.29 -34.01 60.79
C LEU A 743 -4.60 -34.33 59.32
N ASP A 744 -5.36 -35.38 59.06
CA ASP A 744 -5.71 -35.88 57.71
C ASP A 744 -6.94 -35.21 57.08
N LEU A 745 -7.68 -34.36 57.80
CA LEU A 745 -8.91 -33.73 57.28
C LEU A 745 -8.65 -32.90 56.01
N PRO A 746 -9.50 -32.93 54.97
CA PRO A 746 -9.29 -32.14 53.76
C PRO A 746 -9.27 -30.61 54.04
N ASP A 747 -8.58 -29.83 53.20
CA ASP A 747 -8.51 -28.37 53.29
C ASP A 747 -9.24 -27.72 52.11
N ASP A 748 -10.34 -27.02 52.40
CA ASP A 748 -11.25 -26.47 51.39
C ASP A 748 -10.56 -25.46 50.45
N LEU A 749 -9.57 -24.70 50.93
CA LEU A 749 -8.87 -23.72 50.08
C LEU A 749 -7.97 -24.42 49.05
N LEU A 750 -7.32 -25.53 49.44
CA LEU A 750 -6.50 -26.32 48.50
C LEU A 750 -7.37 -26.93 47.40
N SER A 751 -8.58 -27.40 47.73
CA SER A 751 -9.54 -27.90 46.75
C SER A 751 -9.99 -26.81 45.77
N ASP A 752 -10.27 -25.60 46.26
CA ASP A 752 -10.63 -24.45 45.41
C ASP A 752 -9.49 -24.05 44.46
N GLN A 753 -8.24 -24.10 44.93
CA GLN A 753 -7.06 -23.80 44.12
C GLN A 753 -6.79 -24.85 43.04
N GLU A 754 -6.91 -26.13 43.39
CA GLU A 754 -6.78 -27.23 42.44
C GLU A 754 -7.81 -27.11 41.31
N HIS A 755 -9.06 -26.85 41.67
CA HIS A 755 -10.14 -26.65 40.71
C HIS A 755 -9.89 -25.41 39.83
N PHE A 756 -9.38 -24.31 40.38
CA PHE A 756 -9.05 -23.10 39.61
C PHE A 756 -7.94 -23.36 38.58
N LEU A 757 -6.97 -24.20 38.91
CA LEU A 757 -5.86 -24.55 38.02
C LEU A 757 -6.22 -25.60 36.95
N ASN A 758 -7.33 -26.35 37.11
CA ASN A 758 -7.69 -27.48 36.26
C ASN A 758 -9.09 -27.30 35.60
N PRO A 759 -9.19 -26.66 34.42
CA PRO A 759 -10.47 -26.28 33.81
C PRO A 759 -11.35 -27.46 33.37
N SER A 760 -10.82 -28.68 33.28
CA SER A 760 -11.55 -29.90 32.88
C SER A 760 -12.51 -30.43 33.95
N ILE A 761 -12.45 -29.92 35.19
CA ILE A 761 -13.30 -30.34 36.32
C ILE A 761 -14.66 -29.61 36.34
N MET A 762 -14.84 -28.54 35.55
CA MET A 762 -16.12 -27.81 35.46
C MET A 762 -17.11 -28.41 34.45
N ARG A 763 -18.00 -29.29 34.93
CA ARG A 763 -19.37 -29.42 34.38
C ARG A 763 -20.39 -29.67 35.50
N ARG A 764 -20.74 -28.61 36.25
CA ARG A 764 -22.12 -28.27 36.66
C ARG A 764 -22.15 -27.04 37.57
N ASN A 765 -22.99 -26.07 37.17
CA ASN A 765 -23.66 -25.02 37.96
C ASN A 765 -22.79 -24.00 38.71
N SER A 766 -22.65 -22.81 38.10
CA SER A 766 -22.12 -21.60 38.70
C SER A 766 -23.20 -20.82 39.47
N GLU A 767 -23.24 -20.99 40.79
CA GLU A 767 -23.57 -19.88 41.69
C GLU A 767 -22.22 -19.34 42.21
N LYS A 768 -22.01 -18.01 42.18
CA LYS A 768 -20.81 -17.36 42.74
C LYS A 768 -20.80 -17.57 44.27
N LYS A 769 -20.35 -18.73 44.72
CA LYS A 769 -19.98 -18.94 46.13
C LYS A 769 -18.62 -18.26 46.38
N PRO A 770 -18.44 -17.56 47.52
CA PRO A 770 -17.13 -17.11 47.95
C PRO A 770 -16.21 -18.32 48.08
N TYR A 771 -14.95 -18.19 47.65
CA TYR A 771 -13.93 -19.22 47.88
C TYR A 771 -13.83 -19.52 49.38
N ALA A 772 -13.65 -20.80 49.69
CA ALA A 772 -13.53 -21.28 51.05
C ALA A 772 -12.32 -20.63 51.73
N VAL A 773 -12.51 -20.26 52.99
CA VAL A 773 -11.47 -19.65 53.82
C VAL A 773 -11.01 -20.71 54.79
N SER A 774 -9.70 -21.01 54.80
CA SER A 774 -9.12 -22.01 55.70
C SER A 774 -9.56 -21.79 57.15
N GLN A 775 -10.08 -22.85 57.77
CA GLN A 775 -10.52 -22.87 59.16
C GLN A 775 -9.65 -23.85 59.93
N THR A 776 -9.33 -23.51 61.18
CA THR A 776 -8.57 -24.41 62.03
C THR A 776 -9.45 -25.49 62.64
N TRP A 777 -8.99 -26.74 62.62
CA TRP A 777 -9.63 -27.81 63.38
C TRP A 777 -9.29 -27.72 64.88
N PHE A 778 -8.23 -27.00 65.26
CA PHE A 778 -7.70 -26.95 66.63
C PHE A 778 -8.43 -25.93 67.51
N THR A 779 -9.70 -26.20 67.81
CA THR A 779 -10.53 -25.33 68.67
C THR A 779 -10.18 -25.48 70.16
N GLY A 780 -10.62 -24.54 71.00
CA GLY A 780 -10.40 -24.58 72.45
C GLY A 780 -10.89 -25.89 73.10
N SER A 781 -12.09 -26.34 72.73
CA SER A 781 -12.66 -27.61 73.22
C SER A 781 -11.87 -28.84 72.75
N ILE A 782 -11.29 -28.79 71.55
CA ILE A 782 -10.45 -29.89 71.03
C ILE A 782 -9.11 -29.92 71.77
N ARG A 783 -8.51 -28.75 72.03
CA ARG A 783 -7.29 -28.63 72.82
C ARG A 783 -7.44 -29.19 74.23
N GLU A 784 -8.57 -28.94 74.89
CA GLU A 784 -8.86 -29.48 76.22
C GLU A 784 -8.91 -31.01 76.19
N LYS A 785 -9.65 -31.60 75.25
CA LYS A 785 -9.70 -33.06 75.06
C LYS A 785 -8.33 -33.66 74.76
N MET A 786 -7.53 -33.02 73.91
CA MET A 786 -6.19 -33.49 73.60
C MET A 786 -5.28 -33.49 74.83
N ARG A 787 -5.44 -32.52 75.74
CA ARG A 787 -4.74 -32.48 77.02
C ARG A 787 -5.20 -33.59 77.96
N GLU A 788 -6.50 -33.82 78.07
CA GLU A 788 -7.04 -34.94 78.87
C GLU A 788 -6.47 -36.28 78.40
N HIS A 789 -6.48 -36.53 77.08
CA HIS A 789 -5.85 -37.73 76.52
C HIS A 789 -4.34 -37.77 76.79
N LEU A 790 -3.64 -36.63 76.77
CA LEU A 790 -2.21 -36.59 77.04
C LEU A 790 -1.93 -37.00 78.50
N GLU A 791 -2.69 -36.46 79.45
CA GLU A 791 -2.56 -36.79 80.88
C GLU A 791 -2.85 -38.28 81.14
N ILE A 792 -3.89 -38.83 80.51
CA ILE A 792 -4.21 -40.26 80.59
C ILE A 792 -3.06 -41.09 80.02
N PHE A 793 -2.55 -40.71 78.85
CA PHE A 793 -1.46 -41.42 78.18
C PHE A 793 -0.17 -41.41 79.02
N GLN A 794 0.21 -40.25 79.57
CA GLN A 794 1.35 -40.11 80.48
C GLN A 794 1.19 -40.94 81.75
N LYS A 795 -0.01 -40.98 82.33
CA LYS A 795 -0.29 -41.82 83.51
C LYS A 795 -0.19 -43.31 83.18
N LEU A 796 -0.63 -43.75 82.00
CA LEU A 796 -0.42 -45.13 81.53
C LEU A 796 1.07 -45.44 81.33
N MET A 797 1.83 -44.50 80.76
CA MET A 797 3.28 -44.62 80.63
C MET A 797 3.98 -44.72 81.98
N PHE A 798 3.58 -43.95 82.97
CA PHE A 798 4.15 -44.06 84.32
C PHE A 798 3.87 -45.42 84.96
N LEU A 799 2.68 -45.99 84.73
CA LEU A 799 2.29 -47.28 85.31
C LEU A 799 2.98 -48.48 84.63
N HIS A 800 3.28 -48.40 83.34
CA HIS A 800 3.74 -49.55 82.53
C HIS A 800 5.01 -49.30 81.71
N GLY A 801 5.69 -48.16 81.90
CA GLY A 801 6.81 -47.73 81.06
C GLY A 801 8.04 -48.65 81.12
N ASP A 802 8.25 -49.32 82.26
CA ASP A 802 9.35 -50.28 82.45
C ASP A 802 8.96 -51.72 82.08
N VAL A 803 7.74 -51.95 81.59
CA VAL A 803 7.23 -53.28 81.24
C VAL A 803 7.56 -53.57 79.77
N GLU A 804 8.51 -54.47 79.50
CA GLU A 804 8.94 -54.80 78.12
C GLU A 804 7.79 -55.23 77.19
N SER A 805 6.72 -55.81 77.73
CA SER A 805 5.56 -56.25 76.94
C SER A 805 4.56 -55.15 76.59
N VAL A 806 4.77 -53.90 77.02
CA VAL A 806 3.92 -52.74 76.70
C VAL A 806 4.77 -51.69 75.98
N LYS A 807 4.30 -51.19 74.83
CA LYS A 807 4.97 -50.13 74.07
C LYS A 807 4.05 -48.93 73.86
N PHE A 808 4.64 -47.73 73.89
CA PHE A 808 3.93 -46.47 73.77
C PHE A 808 4.39 -45.73 72.51
N LEU A 809 3.45 -45.45 71.61
CA LEU A 809 3.71 -44.79 70.34
C LEU A 809 2.91 -43.50 70.16
N VAL A 810 3.40 -42.63 69.30
CA VAL A 810 2.67 -41.49 68.76
C VAL A 810 2.46 -41.69 67.27
N THR A 811 1.23 -41.54 66.80
CA THR A 811 0.83 -41.79 65.40
C THR A 811 -0.16 -40.73 64.92
N SER A 812 -0.40 -40.66 63.60
CA SER A 812 -1.52 -39.89 63.03
C SER A 812 -2.39 -40.80 62.19
N LYS A 813 -3.70 -40.81 62.47
CA LYS A 813 -4.69 -41.53 61.68
C LYS A 813 -6.05 -40.88 61.87
N GLU A 814 -6.74 -40.58 60.78
CA GLU A 814 -8.08 -40.00 60.83
C GLU A 814 -9.03 -40.83 61.71
N HIS A 815 -9.72 -40.14 62.63
CA HIS A 815 -10.75 -40.75 63.46
C HIS A 815 -11.92 -39.78 63.67
N THR A 816 -13.02 -40.03 62.96
CA THR A 816 -14.16 -39.10 62.88
C THR A 816 -14.94 -38.92 64.19
N ILE A 817 -14.89 -39.91 65.07
CA ILE A 817 -15.64 -39.91 66.34
C ILE A 817 -14.92 -39.08 67.42
N HIS A 818 -13.60 -38.94 67.32
CA HIS A 818 -12.76 -38.33 68.35
C HIS A 818 -11.87 -37.25 67.73
N PRO A 819 -12.40 -36.03 67.50
CA PRO A 819 -11.62 -34.96 66.88
C PRO A 819 -10.48 -34.49 67.80
N GLY A 820 -9.32 -34.22 67.20
CA GLY A 820 -8.08 -33.82 67.87
C GLY A 820 -7.14 -34.99 68.12
N SER A 821 -7.46 -35.80 69.13
CA SER A 821 -6.70 -37.01 69.44
C SER A 821 -7.56 -38.12 70.02
N CYS A 822 -7.01 -39.34 70.04
CA CYS A 822 -7.52 -40.47 70.80
C CYS A 822 -6.37 -41.38 71.23
N ILE A 823 -6.60 -42.19 72.27
CA ILE A 823 -5.64 -43.22 72.69
C ILE A 823 -6.14 -44.55 72.16
N LEU A 824 -5.37 -45.18 71.28
CA LEU A 824 -5.70 -46.47 70.70
C LEU A 824 -4.87 -47.57 71.36
N LEU A 825 -5.53 -48.64 71.78
CA LEU A 825 -4.90 -49.84 72.34
C LEU A 825 -5.05 -51.00 71.36
N TYR A 826 -3.90 -51.59 71.00
CA TYR A 826 -3.83 -52.84 70.27
C TYR A 826 -3.34 -53.94 71.21
N GLU A 827 -4.14 -55.00 71.34
CA GLU A 827 -3.88 -56.11 72.26
C GLU A 827 -3.47 -57.36 71.46
N ASN A 828 -2.40 -58.02 71.89
CA ASN A 828 -1.85 -59.27 71.36
C ASN A 828 -1.64 -59.29 69.83
N GLY A 829 -1.19 -58.18 69.26
CA GLY A 829 -0.90 -58.09 67.81
C GLY A 829 -2.13 -57.99 66.90
N SER A 830 -3.31 -57.63 67.44
CA SER A 830 -4.52 -57.35 66.66
C SER A 830 -4.37 -56.09 65.80
N ASP A 831 -4.90 -56.10 64.57
CA ASP A 831 -5.03 -54.91 63.70
C ASP A 831 -6.21 -54.01 64.10
N GLU A 832 -7.17 -54.55 64.84
CA GLU A 832 -8.32 -53.81 65.37
C GLU A 832 -7.94 -53.14 66.70
N ALA A 833 -7.90 -51.81 66.67
CA ALA A 833 -7.60 -50.99 67.84
C ALA A 833 -8.87 -50.70 68.64
N THR A 834 -8.77 -50.73 69.97
CA THR A 834 -9.83 -50.24 70.85
C THR A 834 -9.48 -48.85 71.37
N CYS A 835 -10.43 -47.91 71.33
CA CYS A 835 -10.19 -46.58 71.91
C CYS A 835 -10.27 -46.66 73.43
N LEU A 836 -9.16 -46.36 74.11
CA LEU A 836 -9.10 -46.34 75.56
C LEU A 836 -9.87 -45.14 76.10
N SER A 837 -10.88 -45.43 76.93
CA SER A 837 -11.61 -44.43 77.73
C SER A 837 -11.39 -44.75 79.21
N PRO A 838 -11.03 -43.77 80.05
CA PRO A 838 -10.85 -44.02 81.48
C PRO A 838 -12.21 -44.34 82.14
N PRO A 839 -12.24 -45.17 83.19
CA PRO A 839 -13.45 -45.39 83.97
C PRO A 839 -13.91 -44.09 84.64
N LEU A 840 -15.22 -43.91 84.75
CA LEU A 840 -15.81 -42.79 85.48
C LEU A 840 -15.50 -42.89 86.98
N LYS A 841 -15.32 -41.73 87.63
CA LYS A 841 -15.11 -41.65 89.08
C LYS A 841 -16.27 -42.37 89.81
N PRO A 842 -16.00 -43.40 90.62
CA PRO A 842 -17.05 -44.10 91.36
C PRO A 842 -17.72 -43.16 92.37
N ALA A 843 -18.97 -43.46 92.74
CA ALA A 843 -19.59 -42.78 93.88
C ALA A 843 -18.89 -43.15 95.20
N CYS A 844 -18.96 -42.26 96.19
CA CYS A 844 -18.38 -42.48 97.51
C CYS A 844 -19.05 -43.67 98.23
N PRO A 845 -18.35 -44.40 99.12
CA PRO A 845 -18.97 -45.51 99.84
C PRO A 845 -20.16 -45.05 100.70
N VAL A 846 -21.28 -45.79 100.62
CA VAL A 846 -22.51 -45.50 101.40
C VAL A 846 -22.73 -46.64 102.38
N ILE A 847 -22.87 -46.33 103.67
CA ILE A 847 -23.00 -47.32 104.74
C ILE A 847 -24.46 -47.75 104.89
N GLU A 848 -24.73 -49.05 104.83
CA GLU A 848 -26.07 -49.61 105.08
C GLU A 848 -26.23 -50.13 106.51
N GLN A 849 -25.19 -50.78 107.07
CA GLN A 849 -25.26 -51.34 108.41
C GLN A 849 -23.88 -51.35 109.08
N ILE A 850 -23.84 -51.10 110.39
CA ILE A 850 -22.64 -51.21 111.23
C ILE A 850 -22.93 -52.21 112.35
N SER A 851 -22.05 -53.18 112.52
CA SER A 851 -21.99 -54.08 113.68
C SER A 851 -20.64 -53.91 114.35
N GLY A 852 -20.52 -54.25 115.64
CA GLY A 852 -19.31 -53.94 116.44
C GLY A 852 -17.98 -54.45 115.87
N HIS A 853 -18.00 -55.35 114.88
CA HIS A 853 -16.81 -55.85 114.18
C HIS A 853 -16.96 -55.89 112.64
N SER A 854 -18.04 -55.33 112.06
CA SER A 854 -18.25 -55.34 110.60
C SER A 854 -19.06 -54.16 110.08
N VAL A 855 -18.84 -53.79 108.81
CA VAL A 855 -19.55 -52.69 108.12
C VAL A 855 -20.03 -53.18 106.76
N VAL A 856 -21.31 -52.97 106.47
CA VAL A 856 -21.93 -53.26 105.17
C VAL A 856 -22.05 -51.95 104.37
N LEU A 857 -21.50 -51.92 103.16
CA LEU A 857 -21.46 -50.76 102.26
C LEU A 857 -22.19 -51.08 100.96
N LYS A 858 -22.90 -50.10 100.40
CA LYS A 858 -23.56 -50.22 99.10
C LYS A 858 -22.58 -50.08 97.95
N VAL A 859 -22.66 -51.00 96.99
CA VAL A 859 -21.80 -51.00 95.79
C VAL A 859 -22.30 -49.95 94.78
N PRO A 860 -21.45 -49.04 94.29
CA PRO A 860 -21.84 -48.04 93.30
C PRO A 860 -21.97 -48.64 91.89
N SER A 861 -22.86 -48.10 91.07
CA SER A 861 -22.99 -48.51 89.66
C SER A 861 -21.73 -48.12 88.87
N THR A 862 -21.20 -49.06 88.09
CA THR A 862 -19.98 -48.90 87.29
C THR A 862 -20.29 -48.53 85.83
N CYS A 863 -19.33 -47.89 85.17
CA CYS A 863 -19.40 -47.61 83.73
C CYS A 863 -18.78 -48.75 82.91
N PRO A 864 -19.07 -48.87 81.60
CA PRO A 864 -18.53 -49.96 80.77
C PRO A 864 -16.98 -50.02 80.71
N ALA A 865 -16.30 -48.92 81.02
CA ALA A 865 -14.84 -48.85 81.07
C ALA A 865 -14.23 -49.38 82.40
N THR A 866 -15.04 -49.75 83.39
CA THR A 866 -14.60 -50.30 84.68
C THR A 866 -14.52 -51.83 84.64
N GLU A 867 -13.32 -52.38 84.57
CA GLU A 867 -13.08 -53.83 84.56
C GLU A 867 -13.21 -54.45 85.96
N GLU A 868 -12.75 -53.75 86.98
CA GLU A 868 -12.81 -54.20 88.37
C GLU A 868 -13.15 -53.03 89.30
N LEU A 869 -13.95 -53.26 90.33
CA LEU A 869 -14.20 -52.28 91.38
C LEU A 869 -13.61 -52.80 92.69
N ARG A 870 -12.79 -51.98 93.35
CA ARG A 870 -12.14 -52.32 94.62
C ARG A 870 -12.60 -51.38 95.72
N LEU A 871 -12.89 -51.90 96.91
CA LEU A 871 -13.07 -51.11 98.11
C LEU A 871 -11.74 -51.06 98.85
N LEU A 872 -11.19 -49.85 98.99
CA LEU A 872 -10.00 -49.59 99.76
C LEU A 872 -10.41 -49.07 101.14
N TYR A 873 -9.82 -49.63 102.20
CA TYR A 873 -10.03 -49.19 103.56
C TYR A 873 -8.74 -49.25 104.38
N LYS A 874 -8.61 -48.39 105.37
CA LYS A 874 -7.49 -48.41 106.33
C LYS A 874 -7.89 -47.77 107.65
N MET A 875 -7.20 -48.10 108.73
CA MET A 875 -7.35 -47.30 109.95
C MET A 875 -6.78 -45.90 109.69
N LYS A 876 -7.36 -44.86 110.29
CA LYS A 876 -6.92 -43.47 110.07
C LYS A 876 -5.44 -43.23 110.39
N GLU A 877 -4.88 -44.02 111.31
CA GLU A 877 -3.46 -43.97 111.70
C GLU A 877 -2.54 -44.79 110.76
N GLU A 878 -3.09 -45.64 109.90
CA GLU A 878 -2.35 -46.43 108.91
C GLU A 878 -2.03 -45.61 107.66
N LYS A 879 -0.85 -45.84 107.07
CA LYS A 879 -0.48 -45.25 105.78
C LYS A 879 -1.02 -46.03 104.61
N ASP A 880 -0.93 -47.36 104.67
CA ASP A 880 -1.24 -48.24 103.54
C ASP A 880 -2.72 -48.64 103.51
N TRP A 881 -3.29 -48.66 102.31
CA TRP A 881 -4.67 -49.07 102.07
C TRP A 881 -4.76 -50.58 101.96
N LYS A 882 -5.69 -51.19 102.71
CA LYS A 882 -6.11 -52.57 102.49
C LYS A 882 -7.17 -52.58 101.38
N SER A 883 -7.09 -53.56 100.49
CA SER A 883 -8.00 -53.66 99.35
C SER A 883 -8.87 -54.90 99.42
N GLN A 884 -10.16 -54.75 99.16
CA GLN A 884 -11.10 -55.84 98.94
C GLN A 884 -11.75 -55.67 97.57
N SER A 885 -11.62 -56.68 96.70
CA SER A 885 -12.31 -56.69 95.41
C SER A 885 -13.83 -56.80 95.63
N VAL A 886 -14.59 -56.02 94.85
CA VAL A 886 -16.04 -55.91 94.97
C VAL A 886 -16.66 -56.53 93.72
N LEU A 887 -17.48 -57.55 93.93
CA LEU A 887 -18.27 -58.14 92.85
C LEU A 887 -19.34 -57.14 92.42
N GLN A 888 -19.19 -56.57 91.22
CA GLN A 888 -20.10 -55.54 90.69
C GLN A 888 -21.56 -56.02 90.56
N SER A 889 -21.82 -57.33 90.64
CA SER A 889 -23.15 -57.92 90.63
C SER A 889 -23.89 -57.89 91.99
N HIS A 890 -23.21 -57.55 93.08
CA HIS A 890 -23.80 -57.50 94.41
C HIS A 890 -24.22 -56.07 94.77
N ASP A 891 -25.35 -55.93 95.46
CA ASP A 891 -25.85 -54.62 95.93
C ASP A 891 -25.04 -54.08 97.11
N THR A 892 -24.44 -54.96 97.92
CA THR A 892 -23.66 -54.59 99.11
C THR A 892 -22.36 -55.41 99.24
N VAL A 893 -21.35 -54.81 99.86
CA VAL A 893 -20.09 -55.43 100.25
C VAL A 893 -19.91 -55.31 101.76
N THR A 894 -19.56 -56.41 102.41
CA THR A 894 -19.35 -56.43 103.87
C THR A 894 -17.85 -56.50 104.18
N LEU A 895 -17.38 -55.54 104.97
CA LEU A 895 -16.08 -55.54 105.63
C LEU A 895 -16.23 -56.19 107.02
N ILE A 896 -15.46 -57.24 107.29
CA ILE A 896 -15.44 -57.94 108.58
C ILE A 896 -14.08 -57.76 109.26
N ASP A 897 -13.98 -58.15 110.54
CA ASP A 897 -12.77 -58.05 111.37
C ASP A 897 -12.27 -56.62 111.63
N LEU A 898 -13.19 -55.66 111.66
CA LEU A 898 -12.87 -54.28 112.04
C LEU A 898 -12.73 -54.17 113.56
N SER A 899 -11.72 -53.44 114.02
CA SER A 899 -11.47 -53.22 115.44
C SER A 899 -12.49 -52.24 116.02
N PRO A 900 -13.22 -52.61 117.09
CA PRO A 900 -14.14 -51.70 117.76
C PRO A 900 -13.39 -50.47 118.31
N ASP A 901 -14.12 -49.36 118.40
CA ASP A 901 -13.67 -48.03 118.82
C ASP A 901 -12.56 -47.38 117.96
N THR A 902 -12.35 -47.88 116.73
CA THR A 902 -11.36 -47.37 115.77
C THR A 902 -12.01 -46.60 114.61
N GLU A 903 -11.34 -45.54 114.13
CA GLU A 903 -11.77 -44.74 112.97
C GLU A 903 -11.07 -45.22 111.69
N TYR A 904 -11.86 -45.48 110.65
CA TYR A 904 -11.45 -45.99 109.35
C TYR A 904 -11.71 -44.99 108.25
N GLU A 905 -10.79 -44.91 107.30
CA GLU A 905 -10.97 -44.23 106.02
C GLU A 905 -11.33 -45.28 104.96
N MET A 906 -12.32 -45.00 104.10
CA MET A 906 -12.78 -45.92 103.06
C MET A 906 -13.04 -45.17 101.74
N LYS A 907 -12.70 -45.79 100.61
CA LYS A 907 -13.01 -45.29 99.25
C LYS A 907 -13.19 -46.43 98.25
N TYR A 908 -13.94 -46.19 97.19
CA TYR A 908 -14.02 -47.10 96.05
C TYR A 908 -13.00 -46.71 94.98
N THR A 909 -12.41 -47.70 94.33
CA THR A 909 -11.48 -47.52 93.22
C THR A 909 -12.00 -48.32 92.02
N ALA A 910 -12.37 -47.63 90.95
CA ALA A 910 -12.63 -48.26 89.66
C ALA A 910 -11.31 -48.49 88.95
N VAL A 911 -11.06 -49.72 88.55
CA VAL A 911 -9.91 -50.17 87.76
C VAL A 911 -10.41 -50.43 86.35
N GLY A 912 -9.87 -49.71 85.37
CA GLY A 912 -10.11 -49.94 83.95
C GLY A 912 -8.97 -50.72 83.29
N LYS A 913 -9.04 -50.85 81.96
CA LYS A 913 -8.00 -51.47 81.12
C LYS A 913 -6.60 -50.96 81.48
N LEU A 914 -5.62 -51.86 81.41
CA LEU A 914 -4.22 -51.60 81.82
C LEU A 914 -4.10 -51.11 83.27
N ASN A 915 -4.93 -51.60 84.19
CA ASN A 915 -4.92 -51.20 85.60
C ASN A 915 -5.05 -49.67 85.82
N TYR A 916 -5.67 -48.94 84.91
CA TYR A 916 -5.88 -47.51 85.10
C TYR A 916 -6.93 -47.27 86.19
N THR A 917 -6.53 -46.69 87.32
CA THR A 917 -7.42 -46.51 88.47
C THR A 917 -7.96 -45.09 88.60
N VAL A 918 -9.23 -45.00 88.99
CA VAL A 918 -9.91 -43.77 89.41
C VAL A 918 -10.60 -44.01 90.75
N ASP A 919 -10.25 -43.18 91.74
CA ASP A 919 -10.73 -43.28 93.11
C ASP A 919 -11.94 -42.37 93.35
N SER A 920 -12.89 -42.83 94.16
CA SER A 920 -13.93 -41.99 94.77
C SER A 920 -13.39 -41.19 95.95
N ASP A 921 -14.17 -40.22 96.43
CA ASP A 921 -13.76 -39.45 97.61
C ASP A 921 -13.77 -40.32 98.86
N VAL A 922 -12.84 -40.03 99.78
CA VAL A 922 -12.66 -40.78 101.03
C VAL A 922 -13.75 -40.44 102.03
N ILE A 923 -14.39 -41.46 102.61
CA ILE A 923 -15.29 -41.33 103.76
C ILE A 923 -14.60 -41.78 105.05
N HIS A 924 -15.08 -41.27 106.20
CA HIS A 924 -14.56 -41.60 107.52
C HIS A 924 -15.64 -42.28 108.36
N LEU A 925 -15.30 -43.37 109.05
CA LEU A 925 -16.24 -44.20 109.80
C LEU A 925 -15.66 -44.65 111.13
N ARG A 926 -16.41 -44.51 112.23
CA ARG A 926 -16.02 -45.05 113.55
C ARG A 926 -16.91 -46.24 113.92
N VAL A 927 -16.30 -47.40 114.21
CA VAL A 927 -17.00 -48.60 114.69
C VAL A 927 -17.04 -48.54 116.22
N ILE A 928 -18.18 -48.79 116.89
CA ILE A 928 -18.33 -48.67 118.37
C ILE A 928 -18.82 -50.00 118.96
N ASP A 929 -18.27 -50.44 120.10
CA ASP A 929 -18.64 -51.72 120.75
C ASP A 929 -20.07 -51.70 121.34
N LYS A 930 -20.86 -52.73 120.99
CA LYS A 930 -22.27 -52.89 121.37
C LYS A 930 -22.46 -53.06 122.90
N LYS A 931 -21.43 -53.51 123.64
CA LYS A 931 -21.48 -53.60 125.11
C LYS A 931 -21.50 -52.24 125.81
N LEU A 932 -20.96 -51.18 125.19
CA LEU A 932 -21.06 -49.82 125.72
C LEU A 932 -22.46 -49.22 125.51
N ILE A 933 -23.14 -49.59 124.42
CA ILE A 933 -24.50 -49.10 124.10
C ILE A 933 -25.53 -49.67 125.09
N ASP A 934 -25.47 -50.96 125.41
CA ASP A 934 -26.36 -51.62 126.39
C ASP A 934 -26.11 -51.15 127.84
N ALA A 935 -24.89 -50.72 128.17
CA ALA A 935 -24.55 -50.15 129.48
C ALA A 935 -25.19 -48.75 129.67
N THR A 936 -25.19 -47.91 128.63
CA THR A 936 -25.91 -46.61 128.64
C THR A 936 -27.44 -46.76 128.69
N GLU A 937 -28.03 -47.75 128.02
CA GLU A 937 -29.48 -48.00 128.12
C GLU A 937 -29.91 -48.51 129.51
N SER A 938 -29.05 -49.25 130.22
CA SER A 938 -29.35 -49.70 131.60
C SER A 938 -29.20 -48.58 132.64
N VAL A 939 -28.29 -47.62 132.42
CA VAL A 939 -28.11 -46.42 133.28
C VAL A 939 -29.25 -45.42 133.05
N LEU A 940 -29.78 -45.32 131.83
CA LEU A 940 -30.99 -44.53 131.50
C LEU A 940 -32.30 -45.12 132.06
N ARG A 941 -32.37 -46.43 132.35
CA ARG A 941 -33.53 -47.03 133.04
C ARG A 941 -33.51 -46.89 134.57
N LYS A 942 -32.38 -46.52 135.19
CA LYS A 942 -32.26 -46.30 136.64
C LYS A 942 -32.36 -44.83 137.07
N THR A 943 -32.61 -43.90 136.15
CA THR A 943 -32.83 -42.46 136.44
C THR A 943 -34.21 -41.92 135.99
N LYS A 944 -35.19 -42.82 135.81
CA LYS A 944 -36.63 -42.50 135.82
C LYS A 944 -37.34 -43.30 136.91
N LEU A 945 -37.21 -42.83 138.14
CA LEU A 945 -38.09 -43.11 139.27
C LEU A 945 -38.22 -41.79 140.03
N ASP A 946 -39.18 -40.99 139.59
CA ASP A 946 -40.03 -40.06 140.36
C ASP A 946 -41.27 -39.75 139.51
#